data_AF-A0A318R5N1-F1
#
_entry.id   AF-A0A318R5N1-F1
#
_cell.length_a   1.000
_cell.length_b   1.000
_cell.length_c   1.000
_cell.angle_alpha   90.00
_cell.angle_beta   90.00
_cell.angle_gamma   90.00
#
_symmetry.space_group_name_H-M   'P 1'
#
loop_
_entity.id
_entity.type
_entity.pdbx_description
1 polymer ?
#
loop_
_entity_poly.entity_id
_entity_poly.type
_entity_poly.pdbx_seq_one_letter_code
_entity_poly.pdbx_strand_id
1 'polypeptide(L)'
;MSTFEVNDDIFPYRCAVFIRSRWGNTWYSGSGALIGNNDILTASHVIHNNDRGGLANEVRIYPTYDPDSSYYSSGYYQPIWYEYYDDWDEDGNGLLTTGDGKSNSLYEVEKDIALLSLSENLGSIYGYFGVKKTFSGGTAYKLGFPGKYSNNLMFDQGIIYKDSIDNYHWFYNNDIEINGGDSGGPIYINSGGDAGYQIIGVTSSSGGLTSTACSVDSHYWWISESVQVNNYLYDKSFASIVSEESVNEGDSISFTYKTHKYEENKQYIYRISGISSSDLISEELTGTTIINSDGEAIFSIEISADQRTEGSETFTLSIGEKTKSVIINDTSKNLSQSPTDIIISSTSFDENINANTSIASLSTIDPDTSDTFTYTLVSGVGDTDNQAFTINGSSIQINTSPDYETKSSYTIRVKTTDSSGNNYEKSFDLSVNNLEEGNIEKPIIYGENNRILFSENSTASQFYREIYIPENTNHEIYRFTSNKEVTWSISQGPYSYVEDYKYFEIDEITGSLTIKGILDYENGQAYGNSPYDNNYLMSIEATDVAGNKLESNQFRVIITDVVNESNTSSTSATSTELQQLYIGYFSRPCDPSGLDYWLGEKITKKAFAANMYLQPEFNSVNGNLSTTDQVNQIYLNLFNRDGDAAGLTYWSGQIDSGSLELASIANDLTWAALNNTGSEVDKKTLTHKTNAAIQYTYQIRKSTSDILAYQPASTSPWITGNNFTEAKTFINEIGFSKVANLSEIEGSISKFSNIPNSFNLNSNNSLINSIDNITGLSLNNLSNDFLESLRNPETTINNSFLANQQDHNNKLNYIDISKHLSNQDFISNLYEHVLCRESDLQGLNYWVDQLETNLETRYEVLIGFSRSEENHLIIADTNVLA
;
A
#
# COMPACT_ATOMS: atom_id res chain seq x y z
N MET A 1 42.95 42.06 21.72
CA MET A 1 43.67 41.38 22.82
C MET A 1 44.41 40.20 22.21
N SER A 2 45.27 39.48 22.93
CA SER A 2 45.95 38.29 22.38
C SER A 2 45.14 37.04 22.70
N THR A 3 44.95 36.16 21.72
CA THR A 3 44.42 34.80 21.89
C THR A 3 45.16 34.05 23.01
N PHE A 4 44.42 33.32 23.86
CA PHE A 4 45.00 32.57 24.98
C PHE A 4 44.23 31.27 25.25
N GLU A 5 44.91 30.31 25.87
CA GLU A 5 44.36 29.00 26.21
C GLU A 5 43.40 29.09 27.41
N VAL A 6 42.31 28.33 27.37
CA VAL A 6 41.33 28.24 28.45
C VAL A 6 41.22 26.83 28.99
N ASN A 7 40.79 26.71 30.25
CA ASN A 7 40.49 25.42 30.86
C ASN A 7 39.23 24.83 30.21
N ASP A 8 39.41 23.70 29.54
CA ASP A 8 38.43 22.96 28.76
C ASP A 8 37.50 22.06 29.60
N ASP A 9 37.64 22.04 30.93
CA ASP A 9 36.71 21.36 31.85
C ASP A 9 35.57 22.27 32.34
N ILE A 10 35.64 23.58 32.08
CA ILE A 10 34.70 24.57 32.62
C ILE A 10 33.69 25.00 31.55
N PHE A 11 32.41 25.09 31.92
CA PHE A 11 31.37 25.64 31.03
C PHE A 11 31.58 27.15 30.80
N PRO A 12 31.53 27.65 29.54
CA PRO A 12 31.07 26.97 28.33
C PRO A 12 32.18 26.31 27.50
N TYR A 13 33.45 26.43 27.90
CA TYR A 13 34.61 25.92 27.16
C TYR A 13 34.56 24.41 26.95
N ARG A 14 34.10 23.66 27.96
CA ARG A 14 33.90 22.20 27.89
C ARG A 14 32.88 21.73 26.85
N CYS A 15 32.06 22.64 26.32
CA CYS A 15 31.10 22.35 25.25
C CYS A 15 31.73 22.44 23.86
N ALA A 16 32.92 23.04 23.74
CA ALA A 16 33.68 23.04 22.49
C ALA A 16 34.29 21.66 22.27
N VAL A 17 34.25 21.20 21.03
CA VAL A 17 34.74 19.86 20.65
C VAL A 17 35.85 19.96 19.62
N PHE A 18 36.87 19.13 19.78
CA PHE A 18 37.90 18.93 18.77
C PHE A 18 37.41 17.88 17.76
N ILE A 19 37.47 18.20 16.47
CA ILE A 19 36.97 17.33 15.40
C ILE A 19 38.13 16.86 14.54
N ARG A 20 38.15 15.55 14.25
CA ARG A 20 39.12 14.92 13.35
C ARG A 20 38.39 14.23 12.22
N SER A 21 38.69 14.65 10.99
CA SER A 21 38.08 14.10 9.77
C SER A 21 39.13 13.45 8.88
N ARG A 22 38.84 12.27 8.35
CA ARG A 22 39.77 11.47 7.55
C ARG A 22 39.30 11.34 6.11
N TRP A 23 40.18 11.65 5.15
CA TRP A 23 40.04 11.27 3.75
C TRP A 23 41.21 10.38 3.34
N GLY A 24 40.91 9.14 2.94
CA GLY A 24 41.89 8.08 2.74
C GLY A 24 42.69 7.79 4.01
N ASN A 25 43.99 8.08 3.96
CA ASN A 25 44.93 7.90 5.09
C ASN A 25 45.29 9.22 5.79
N THR A 26 44.76 10.35 5.32
CA THR A 26 45.13 11.67 5.82
C THR A 26 44.05 12.21 6.75
N TRP A 27 44.48 12.72 7.89
CA TRP A 27 43.60 13.31 8.89
C TRP A 27 43.73 14.84 8.94
N TYR A 28 42.60 15.50 9.10
CA TYR A 28 42.50 16.96 9.24
C TYR A 28 41.84 17.29 10.57
N SER A 29 42.16 18.47 11.09
CA SER A 29 41.65 18.99 12.36
C SER A 29 40.64 20.10 12.09
N GLY A 30 39.58 20.12 12.88
CA GLY A 30 38.59 21.18 12.95
C GLY A 30 38.06 21.31 14.37
N SER A 31 37.09 22.21 14.53
CA SER A 31 36.47 22.55 15.80
C SER A 31 34.94 22.47 15.66
N GLY A 32 34.23 22.37 16.77
CA GLY A 32 32.77 22.43 16.82
C GLY A 32 32.28 22.76 18.21
N ALA A 33 30.97 22.75 18.40
CA ALA A 33 30.37 22.90 19.71
C ALA A 33 29.06 22.14 19.86
N LEU A 34 28.78 21.65 21.06
CA LEU A 34 27.49 21.08 21.42
C LEU A 34 26.41 22.18 21.44
N ILE A 35 25.30 21.93 20.75
CA ILE A 35 24.11 22.82 20.72
C ILE A 35 22.82 22.14 21.19
N GLY A 36 22.91 20.87 21.56
CA GLY A 36 21.83 20.06 22.12
C GLY A 36 22.41 18.91 22.94
N ASN A 37 21.55 17.97 23.36
CA ASN A 37 22.01 16.81 24.13
C ASN A 37 22.97 15.93 23.33
N ASN A 38 22.77 15.80 22.03
CA ASN A 38 23.56 14.91 21.16
C ASN A 38 23.91 15.56 19.82
N ASP A 39 23.84 16.90 19.73
CA ASP A 39 24.00 17.64 18.49
C ASP A 39 25.23 18.55 18.53
N ILE A 40 26.05 18.48 17.47
CA ILE A 40 27.25 19.29 17.30
C ILE A 40 27.12 20.16 16.06
N LEU A 41 27.35 21.46 16.24
CA LEU A 41 27.47 22.41 15.14
C LEU A 41 28.94 22.61 14.76
N THR A 42 29.24 22.58 13.48
CA THR A 42 30.57 22.83 12.89
C THR A 42 30.44 23.45 11.49
N ALA A 43 31.54 23.56 10.75
CA ALA A 43 31.57 24.03 9.37
C ALA A 43 31.51 22.85 8.38
N SER A 44 30.83 23.00 7.24
CA SER A 44 30.68 21.91 6.25
C SER A 44 32.03 21.37 5.78
N HIS A 45 32.99 22.26 5.53
CA HIS A 45 34.31 21.83 5.05
C HIS A 45 35.14 21.03 6.07
N VAL A 46 34.73 21.01 7.34
CA VAL A 46 35.35 20.15 8.37
C VAL A 46 35.01 18.68 8.10
N ILE A 47 33.83 18.39 7.54
CA ILE A 47 33.36 17.02 7.30
C ILE A 47 33.25 16.65 5.81
N HIS A 48 33.15 17.62 4.91
CA HIS A 48 32.89 17.43 3.47
C HIS A 48 33.84 18.27 2.61
N ASN A 49 34.50 17.68 1.61
CA ASN A 49 35.35 18.42 0.68
C ASN A 49 35.42 17.71 -0.68
N ASN A 50 34.96 18.39 -1.74
CA ASN A 50 34.86 17.82 -3.09
C ASN A 50 36.23 17.40 -3.67
N ASP A 51 37.27 18.21 -3.47
CA ASP A 51 38.64 17.89 -3.92
C ASP A 51 39.24 16.66 -3.24
N ARG A 52 38.67 16.26 -2.09
CA ARG A 52 39.10 15.10 -1.30
C ARG A 52 38.16 13.89 -1.47
N GLY A 53 37.18 13.97 -2.36
CA GLY A 53 36.22 12.89 -2.63
C GLY A 53 34.91 12.99 -1.85
N GLY A 54 34.49 14.19 -1.45
CA GLY A 54 33.21 14.45 -0.78
C GLY A 54 33.29 14.29 0.74
N LEU A 55 32.33 13.56 1.33
CA LEU A 55 32.27 13.35 2.78
C LEU A 55 33.50 12.57 3.29
N ALA A 56 34.00 12.93 4.48
CA ALA A 56 35.08 12.23 5.13
C ALA A 56 34.74 10.74 5.34
N ASN A 57 35.74 9.87 5.16
CA ASN A 57 35.60 8.44 5.44
C ASN A 57 35.36 8.15 6.93
N GLU A 58 35.77 9.07 7.79
CA GLU A 58 35.62 8.93 9.24
C GLU A 58 35.69 10.31 9.90
N VAL A 59 34.75 10.59 10.80
CA VAL A 59 34.75 11.78 11.65
C VAL A 59 34.78 11.33 13.10
N ARG A 60 35.65 11.96 13.90
CA ARG A 60 35.86 11.68 15.32
C ARG A 60 35.74 12.96 16.12
N ILE A 61 34.99 12.90 17.21
CA ILE A 61 34.69 14.03 18.08
C ILE A 61 35.34 13.79 19.44
N TYR A 62 36.02 14.81 19.96
CA TYR A 62 36.69 14.80 21.25
C TYR A 62 36.24 16.02 22.08
N PRO A 63 35.22 15.87 22.95
CA PRO A 63 34.90 16.85 23.99
C PRO A 63 36.01 16.94 25.03
N THR A 64 36.18 18.10 25.67
CA THR A 64 37.20 18.34 26.71
C THR A 64 38.58 17.81 26.30
N TYR A 65 38.96 18.12 25.05
CA TYR A 65 40.22 17.67 24.49
C TYR A 65 41.35 18.55 25.01
N ASP A 66 42.15 17.98 25.91
CA ASP A 66 43.39 18.56 26.41
C ASP A 66 44.61 17.77 25.88
N PRO A 67 45.37 18.32 24.90
CA PRO A 67 46.59 17.67 24.40
C PRO A 67 47.76 17.69 25.39
N ASP A 68 47.72 18.52 26.44
CA ASP A 68 48.75 18.63 27.48
C ASP A 68 48.47 17.69 28.68
N SER A 69 47.27 17.11 28.75
CA SER A 69 46.88 16.14 29.79
C SER A 69 47.52 14.76 29.59
N SER A 70 48.12 14.23 30.66
CA SER A 70 48.57 12.83 30.74
C SER A 70 47.42 11.81 30.87
N TYR A 71 46.21 12.30 31.16
CA TYR A 71 44.96 11.54 31.17
C TYR A 71 44.22 11.83 29.88
N TYR A 72 44.54 11.08 28.82
CA TYR A 72 43.63 10.96 27.68
C TYR A 72 42.34 10.34 28.19
N SER A 73 41.28 11.13 28.41
CA SER A 73 39.96 10.54 28.64
C SER A 73 39.60 9.77 27.36
N SER A 74 39.45 8.47 27.55
CA SER A 74 39.59 7.44 26.55
C SER A 74 38.30 7.25 25.74
N GLY A 75 38.15 8.01 24.68
CA GLY A 75 37.08 7.80 23.70
C GLY A 75 36.99 8.92 22.69
N TYR A 76 36.76 8.58 21.42
CA TYR A 76 36.17 9.53 20.48
C TYR A 76 34.72 9.13 20.26
N TYR A 77 33.88 10.10 19.97
CA TYR A 77 32.52 9.86 19.52
C TYR A 77 32.45 9.94 18.00
N GLN A 78 31.55 9.18 17.41
CA GLN A 78 31.32 9.20 15.97
C GLN A 78 29.92 9.72 15.70
N PRO A 79 29.76 10.66 14.76
CA PRO A 79 28.46 11.03 14.26
C PRO A 79 27.78 9.84 13.59
N ILE A 80 26.51 9.64 13.94
CA ILE A 80 25.62 8.67 13.28
C ILE A 80 24.89 9.31 12.09
N TRP A 81 24.85 10.65 12.05
CA TRP A 81 24.17 11.42 11.01
C TRP A 81 24.89 12.75 10.76
N TYR A 82 24.78 13.24 9.52
CA TYR A 82 25.39 14.50 9.05
C TYR A 82 24.37 15.28 8.23
N GLU A 83 24.22 16.57 8.51
CA GLU A 83 23.45 17.51 7.70
C GLU A 83 24.35 18.69 7.33
N TYR A 84 24.51 18.95 6.03
CA TYR A 84 25.41 19.99 5.50
C TYR A 84 25.05 20.33 4.05
N TYR A 85 25.56 21.46 3.57
CA TYR A 85 25.53 21.84 2.15
C TYR A 85 26.72 21.22 1.43
N ASP A 86 26.50 20.40 0.40
CA ASP A 86 27.56 19.77 -0.39
C ASP A 86 28.19 20.73 -1.43
N ASP A 87 27.50 21.83 -1.70
CA ASP A 87 27.85 22.94 -2.61
C ASP A 87 28.42 24.17 -1.90
N TRP A 88 29.01 23.97 -0.71
CA TRP A 88 29.62 25.06 0.05
C TRP A 88 30.84 25.70 -0.66
N ASP A 89 31.40 25.05 -1.68
CA ASP A 89 32.52 25.51 -2.53
C ASP A 89 32.12 25.34 -4.01
N GLU A 90 31.21 26.20 -4.49
CA GLU A 90 30.58 26.07 -5.82
C GLU A 90 31.59 26.10 -6.98
N ASP A 91 32.69 26.85 -6.82
CA ASP A 91 33.71 26.97 -7.86
C ASP A 91 34.87 25.96 -7.70
N GLY A 92 34.88 25.20 -6.60
CA GLY A 92 35.82 24.11 -6.34
C GLY A 92 37.27 24.57 -6.22
N ASN A 93 37.49 25.82 -5.80
CA ASN A 93 38.84 26.39 -5.72
C ASN A 93 39.49 26.17 -4.33
N GLY A 94 38.74 25.61 -3.36
CA GLY A 94 39.19 25.35 -1.99
C GLY A 94 39.31 26.60 -1.11
N LEU A 95 38.82 27.74 -1.60
CA LEU A 95 38.75 29.05 -0.94
C LEU A 95 37.28 29.45 -0.87
N LEU A 96 36.89 29.89 0.31
CA LEU A 96 35.59 30.47 0.55
C LEU A 96 35.69 31.94 0.17
N THR A 97 34.63 32.48 -0.41
CA THR A 97 34.43 33.90 -0.67
C THR A 97 33.31 34.40 0.23
N THR A 98 33.39 35.67 0.60
CA THR A 98 32.58 36.21 1.69
C THR A 98 31.08 36.31 1.37
N GLY A 99 30.64 36.06 0.13
CA GLY A 99 29.23 36.13 -0.26
C GLY A 99 29.08 36.48 -1.74
N ASP A 100 27.87 36.34 -2.28
CA ASP A 100 27.58 36.68 -3.68
C ASP A 100 26.95 38.08 -3.86
N GLY A 101 26.79 38.82 -2.77
CA GLY A 101 26.21 40.16 -2.76
C GLY A 101 24.71 40.18 -3.05
N LYS A 102 23.98 39.08 -2.79
CA LYS A 102 22.53 38.99 -2.99
C LYS A 102 21.82 38.53 -1.72
N SER A 103 20.86 39.35 -1.28
CA SER A 103 20.15 39.14 0.00
C SER A 103 19.31 37.87 0.15
N ASN A 104 19.10 37.12 -0.94
CA ASN A 104 18.17 35.98 -0.98
C ASN A 104 18.84 34.69 -1.47
N SER A 105 20.16 34.68 -1.67
CA SER A 105 20.93 33.47 -1.91
C SER A 105 21.85 33.22 -0.73
N LEU A 106 22.22 31.95 -0.55
CA LEU A 106 23.38 31.59 0.24
C LEU A 106 24.50 31.29 -0.75
N TYR A 107 25.70 31.71 -0.41
CA TYR A 107 26.89 31.53 -1.22
C TYR A 107 28.11 31.26 -0.33
N GLU A 108 28.87 30.25 -0.71
CA GLU A 108 30.12 29.79 -0.10
C GLU A 108 30.20 29.92 1.44
N VAL A 109 30.74 31.01 2.01
CA VAL A 109 30.82 31.21 3.48
C VAL A 109 29.45 31.04 4.14
N GLU A 110 28.36 31.46 3.51
CA GLU A 110 27.00 31.34 4.06
C GLU A 110 26.48 29.90 4.07
N LYS A 111 27.05 29.01 3.26
CA LYS A 111 26.73 27.58 3.19
C LYS A 111 27.66 26.71 4.03
N ASP A 112 28.78 27.25 4.51
CA ASP A 112 29.80 26.51 5.25
C ASP A 112 29.42 26.25 6.72
N ILE A 113 28.37 25.45 6.91
CA ILE A 113 27.82 25.04 8.19
C ILE A 113 27.30 23.60 8.14
N ALA A 114 27.54 22.85 9.20
CA ALA A 114 27.12 21.46 9.32
C ALA A 114 26.62 21.13 10.72
N LEU A 115 25.63 20.25 10.78
CA LEU A 115 25.10 19.67 12.00
C LEU A 115 25.41 18.16 12.03
N LEU A 116 25.88 17.68 13.18
CA LEU A 116 26.28 16.31 13.39
C LEU A 116 25.49 15.75 14.57
N SER A 117 24.89 14.58 14.40
CA SER A 117 24.11 13.91 15.44
C SER A 117 24.89 12.74 15.99
N LEU A 118 24.91 12.61 17.31
CA LEU A 118 25.56 11.54 18.05
C LEU A 118 24.55 10.53 18.60
N SER A 119 25.03 9.30 18.80
CA SER A 119 24.32 8.27 19.56
C SER A 119 24.45 8.45 21.06
N GLU A 120 25.12 9.50 21.55
CA GLU A 120 25.39 9.75 22.97
C GLU A 120 24.89 11.13 23.42
N ASN A 121 24.24 11.19 24.59
CA ASN A 121 23.84 12.46 25.22
C ASN A 121 25.02 13.16 25.90
N LEU A 122 25.91 13.75 25.11
CA LEU A 122 27.06 14.50 25.57
C LEU A 122 26.68 15.84 26.22
N GLY A 123 25.59 16.47 25.79
CA GLY A 123 25.11 17.74 26.32
C GLY A 123 24.71 17.66 27.79
N SER A 124 24.21 16.51 28.29
CA SER A 124 23.97 16.32 29.72
C SER A 124 25.25 16.27 30.57
N ILE A 125 26.36 15.84 29.97
CA ILE A 125 27.66 15.68 30.62
C ILE A 125 28.43 16.99 30.59
N TYR A 126 28.55 17.57 29.39
CA TYR A 126 29.41 18.73 29.12
C TYR A 126 28.61 20.04 29.05
N GLY A 127 27.28 20.01 29.00
CA GLY A 127 26.46 21.18 28.67
C GLY A 127 26.50 21.47 27.17
N TYR A 128 25.69 22.44 26.75
CA TYR A 128 25.61 22.88 25.35
C TYR A 128 25.34 24.39 25.27
N PHE A 129 25.64 24.99 24.13
CA PHE A 129 25.31 26.38 23.83
C PHE A 129 23.86 26.50 23.36
N GLY A 130 23.21 27.62 23.69
CA GLY A 130 22.03 28.04 22.93
C GLY A 130 22.40 28.50 21.52
N VAL A 131 21.42 28.62 20.63
CA VAL A 131 21.59 29.27 19.33
C VAL A 131 20.80 30.58 19.35
N LYS A 132 21.42 31.68 18.90
CA LYS A 132 20.74 32.98 18.86
C LYS A 132 20.42 33.39 17.44
N LYS A 133 19.11 33.49 17.18
CA LYS A 133 18.57 34.13 15.98
C LYS A 133 18.78 35.65 16.04
N THR A 134 19.30 36.21 14.97
CA THR A 134 19.50 37.65 14.72
C THR A 134 20.57 38.27 15.62
N PHE A 135 21.77 38.41 15.05
CA PHE A 135 22.85 39.21 15.64
C PHE A 135 23.40 40.21 14.63
N SER A 136 23.13 41.49 14.82
CA SER A 136 23.52 42.55 13.87
C SER A 136 24.98 43.01 14.01
N GLY A 137 25.65 42.66 15.11
CA GLY A 137 27.03 43.04 15.41
C GLY A 137 27.26 43.47 16.86
N GLY A 138 28.51 43.42 17.29
CA GLY A 138 28.93 43.73 18.66
C GLY A 138 30.13 42.90 19.12
N THR A 139 30.37 42.89 20.42
CA THR A 139 31.41 42.03 21.02
C THR A 139 30.98 40.57 20.98
N ALA A 140 31.82 39.72 20.42
CA ALA A 140 31.64 38.27 20.39
C ALA A 140 32.92 37.55 20.82
N TYR A 141 32.75 36.29 21.16
CA TYR A 141 33.78 35.39 21.66
C TYR A 141 33.94 34.23 20.70
N LYS A 142 35.16 33.71 20.58
CA LYS A 142 35.51 32.61 19.70
C LYS A 142 36.23 31.52 20.48
N LEU A 143 35.85 30.27 20.23
CA LEU A 143 36.58 29.08 20.69
C LEU A 143 37.02 28.25 19.48
N GLY A 144 38.16 27.60 19.59
CA GLY A 144 38.64 26.66 18.59
C GLY A 144 39.92 25.94 19.02
N PHE A 145 40.29 24.92 18.27
CA PHE A 145 41.48 24.09 18.47
C PHE A 145 42.49 24.28 17.32
N PRO A 146 43.09 25.48 17.20
CA PRO A 146 44.00 25.80 16.11
C PRO A 146 45.31 25.01 16.21
N GLY A 147 45.77 24.47 15.09
CA GLY A 147 47.03 23.75 15.00
C GLY A 147 48.26 24.61 15.34
N LYS A 148 48.16 25.94 15.18
CA LYS A 148 49.21 26.90 15.59
C LYS A 148 49.53 26.81 17.08
N TYR A 149 48.53 26.50 17.91
CA TYR A 149 48.65 26.40 19.35
C TYR A 149 48.53 24.93 19.80
N SER A 150 49.15 24.01 19.06
CA SER A 150 49.18 22.57 19.37
C SER A 150 47.81 21.87 19.46
N ASN A 151 46.75 22.49 18.91
CA ASN A 151 45.35 22.09 19.11
C ASN A 151 44.89 22.17 20.59
N ASN A 152 45.47 23.08 21.39
CA ASN A 152 44.90 23.45 22.68
C ASN A 152 43.60 24.24 22.45
N LEU A 153 42.64 24.21 23.40
CA LEU A 153 41.42 25.00 23.30
C LEU A 153 41.75 26.48 23.52
N MET A 154 41.63 27.28 22.45
CA MET A 154 41.97 28.69 22.46
C MET A 154 40.72 29.56 22.48
N PHE A 155 40.77 30.60 23.30
CA PHE A 155 39.76 31.65 23.39
C PHE A 155 40.28 32.95 22.77
N ASP A 156 39.39 33.65 22.08
CA ASP A 156 39.59 35.03 21.66
C ASP A 156 38.30 35.85 21.72
N GLN A 157 38.43 37.17 21.66
CA GLN A 157 37.31 38.10 21.66
C GLN A 157 37.57 39.31 20.78
N GLY A 158 36.52 39.79 20.11
CA GLY A 158 36.61 40.96 19.26
C GLY A 158 35.27 41.54 18.85
N ILE A 159 35.31 42.60 18.05
CA ILE A 159 34.11 43.20 17.46
C ILE A 159 33.82 42.50 16.14
N ILE A 160 32.60 42.03 15.98
CA ILE A 160 32.13 41.44 14.72
C ILE A 160 30.89 42.20 14.23
N TYR A 161 30.68 42.19 12.93
CA TYR A 161 29.49 42.75 12.29
C TYR A 161 28.89 41.72 11.36
N LYS A 162 27.57 41.70 11.29
CA LYS A 162 26.87 40.94 10.26
C LYS A 162 26.87 41.74 8.97
N ASP A 163 27.15 41.09 7.84
CA ASP A 163 26.92 41.74 6.57
C ASP A 163 25.42 42.04 6.36
N SER A 164 25.14 43.17 5.71
CA SER A 164 23.75 43.65 5.53
C SER A 164 23.02 42.99 4.37
N ILE A 165 23.75 42.33 3.49
CA ILE A 165 23.27 41.67 2.28
C ILE A 165 23.44 40.17 2.46
N ASP A 166 24.64 39.73 2.79
CA ASP A 166 24.99 38.31 2.87
C ASP A 166 24.95 37.81 4.34
N ASN A 167 24.60 36.55 4.54
CA ASN A 167 24.42 35.87 5.82
C ASN A 167 25.73 35.35 6.44
N TYR A 168 26.74 36.22 6.53
CA TYR A 168 27.99 35.94 7.23
C TYR A 168 28.35 37.06 8.22
N HIS A 169 29.23 36.74 9.16
CA HIS A 169 29.85 37.70 10.06
C HIS A 169 31.28 38.00 9.61
N TRP A 170 31.69 39.26 9.66
CA TRP A 170 33.07 39.66 9.45
C TRP A 170 33.67 40.28 10.72
N PHE A 171 34.96 40.04 10.94
CA PHE A 171 35.66 40.47 12.14
C PHE A 171 36.36 41.81 11.91
N TYR A 172 36.03 42.81 12.72
CA TYR A 172 36.58 44.16 12.58
C TYR A 172 38.07 44.16 12.85
N ASN A 173 38.87 44.77 11.96
CA ASN A 173 40.33 44.91 12.11
C ASN A 173 41.10 43.61 12.45
N ASN A 174 40.55 42.44 12.12
CA ASN A 174 41.08 41.14 12.53
C ASN A 174 41.23 41.04 14.07
N ASP A 175 40.29 41.63 14.82
CA ASP A 175 40.27 41.62 16.28
C ASP A 175 40.17 40.20 16.87
N ILE A 176 39.71 39.22 16.08
CA ILE A 176 39.66 37.79 16.41
C ILE A 176 40.66 37.05 15.53
N GLU A 177 41.57 36.29 16.14
CA GLU A 177 42.56 35.49 15.44
C GLU A 177 41.96 34.16 14.92
N ILE A 178 42.08 33.91 13.62
CA ILE A 178 41.69 32.65 12.96
C ILE A 178 42.91 31.96 12.35
N ASN A 179 43.08 30.68 12.65
CA ASN A 179 44.13 29.80 12.15
C ASN A 179 43.53 28.46 11.71
N GLY A 180 44.31 27.69 10.92
CA GLY A 180 43.93 26.32 10.58
C GLY A 180 43.65 25.48 11.83
N GLY A 181 42.50 24.80 11.85
CA GLY A 181 41.96 24.06 13.00
C GLY A 181 40.81 24.79 13.70
N ASP A 182 40.67 26.11 13.53
CA ASP A 182 39.55 26.87 14.10
C ASP A 182 38.21 26.65 13.38
N SER A 183 38.25 26.18 12.14
CA SER A 183 37.07 25.92 11.33
C SER A 183 36.01 25.11 12.06
N GLY A 184 34.78 25.60 12.04
CA GLY A 184 33.63 25.05 12.77
C GLY A 184 33.54 25.44 14.24
N GLY A 185 34.58 26.08 14.79
CA GLY A 185 34.58 26.57 16.18
C GLY A 185 33.51 27.64 16.40
N PRO A 186 32.84 27.65 17.57
CA PRO A 186 31.70 28.52 17.81
C PRO A 186 32.12 29.99 17.94
N ILE A 187 31.38 30.86 17.26
CA ILE A 187 31.32 32.29 17.56
C ILE A 187 30.07 32.52 18.40
N TYR A 188 30.23 33.03 19.62
CA TYR A 188 29.15 33.12 20.58
C TYR A 188 29.15 34.44 21.35
N ILE A 189 28.03 34.73 21.99
CA ILE A 189 27.87 35.83 22.94
C ILE A 189 27.44 35.30 24.31
N ASN A 190 27.65 36.12 25.33
CA ASN A 190 27.07 35.90 26.65
C ASN A 190 26.01 36.97 26.89
N SER A 191 24.73 36.58 26.82
CA SER A 191 23.59 37.51 26.96
C SER A 191 23.23 37.76 28.42
N GLY A 192 23.73 36.94 29.38
CA GLY A 192 23.31 36.94 30.78
C GLY A 192 21.85 36.47 30.99
N GLY A 193 21.50 36.09 32.23
CA GLY A 193 20.14 35.60 32.58
C GLY A 193 19.81 34.22 31.99
N ASP A 194 18.51 33.93 31.83
CA ASP A 194 17.97 32.62 31.38
C ASP A 194 18.42 32.21 29.95
N ALA A 195 18.99 33.15 29.17
CA ALA A 195 19.43 32.92 27.79
C ALA A 195 20.90 32.45 27.66
N GLY A 196 21.69 32.48 28.73
CA GLY A 196 23.04 31.87 28.79
C GLY A 196 24.04 32.28 27.69
N TYR A 197 24.94 31.34 27.35
CA TYR A 197 25.89 31.46 26.24
C TYR A 197 25.24 30.98 24.94
N GLN A 198 25.30 31.80 23.89
CA GLN A 198 24.56 31.55 22.65
C GLN A 198 25.44 31.71 21.41
N ILE A 199 25.47 30.69 20.56
CA ILE A 199 26.15 30.70 19.26
C ILE A 199 25.39 31.59 18.29
N ILE A 200 26.14 32.41 17.57
CA ILE A 200 25.67 33.33 16.53
C ILE A 200 26.31 33.01 15.16
N GLY A 201 27.33 32.15 15.13
CA GLY A 201 27.98 31.71 13.90
C GLY A 201 28.99 30.59 14.16
N VAL A 202 29.42 29.94 13.07
CA VAL A 202 30.55 29.00 13.08
C VAL A 202 31.71 29.59 12.31
N THR A 203 32.93 29.39 12.80
CA THR A 203 34.13 29.90 12.13
C THR A 203 34.28 29.22 10.77
N SER A 204 34.37 30.01 9.70
CA SER A 204 34.53 29.50 8.33
C SER A 204 35.86 29.99 7.81
N SER A 205 36.85 29.10 7.72
CA SER A 205 38.21 29.46 7.30
C SER A 205 38.73 28.54 6.19
N SER A 206 39.03 29.13 5.03
CA SER A 206 39.78 28.48 3.97
C SER A 206 40.64 29.50 3.21
N GLY A 207 41.95 29.21 3.16
CA GLY A 207 42.95 30.10 2.57
C GLY A 207 42.89 31.56 3.06
N GLY A 208 43.16 32.52 2.16
CA GLY A 208 43.46 33.92 2.49
C GLY A 208 42.35 34.75 3.18
N LEU A 209 41.17 34.17 3.42
CA LEU A 209 40.14 34.78 4.26
C LEU A 209 40.42 34.48 5.73
N THR A 210 40.95 35.47 6.45
CA THR A 210 41.36 35.30 7.86
C THR A 210 40.32 35.79 8.87
N SER A 211 39.09 36.14 8.46
CA SER A 211 38.24 37.02 9.28
C SER A 211 36.72 36.91 9.09
N THR A 212 36.19 35.72 8.78
CA THR A 212 34.74 35.51 8.60
C THR A 212 34.19 34.28 9.31
N ALA A 213 32.87 34.27 9.53
CA ALA A 213 32.12 33.15 10.07
C ALA A 213 30.75 33.03 9.38
N CYS A 214 30.31 31.81 9.09
CA CYS A 214 28.93 31.56 8.67
C CYS A 214 27.97 32.00 9.79
N SER A 215 26.98 32.83 9.48
CA SER A 215 25.97 33.25 10.46
C SER A 215 24.89 32.19 10.61
N VAL A 216 24.48 31.88 11.84
CA VAL A 216 23.37 30.95 12.09
C VAL A 216 21.99 31.54 11.75
N ASP A 217 21.89 32.82 11.40
CA ASP A 217 20.60 33.52 11.27
C ASP A 217 19.65 32.90 10.24
N SER A 218 20.10 32.71 8.99
CA SER A 218 19.28 32.07 7.95
C SER A 218 19.15 30.55 8.15
N HIS A 219 19.97 29.97 9.02
CA HIS A 219 20.01 28.54 9.34
C HIS A 219 19.24 28.19 10.61
N TYR A 220 18.78 29.19 11.36
CA TYR A 220 18.25 29.00 12.72
C TYR A 220 17.12 27.99 12.80
N TRP A 221 16.19 28.03 11.83
CA TRP A 221 15.04 27.13 11.81
C TRP A 221 15.45 25.70 11.50
N TRP A 222 16.30 25.50 10.48
CA TRP A 222 16.88 24.20 10.16
C TRP A 222 17.61 23.62 11.39
N ILE A 223 18.51 24.39 12.01
CA ILE A 223 19.24 23.95 13.21
C ILE A 223 18.28 23.58 14.34
N SER A 224 17.26 24.40 14.61
CA SER A 224 16.32 24.16 15.72
C SER A 224 15.46 22.91 15.50
N GLU A 225 15.01 22.69 14.27
CA GLU A 225 14.18 21.54 13.89
C GLU A 225 15.01 20.25 13.93
N SER A 226 16.19 20.25 13.31
CA SER A 226 17.07 19.07 13.28
C SER A 226 17.49 18.64 14.69
N VAL A 227 17.82 19.58 15.58
CA VAL A 227 18.11 19.27 16.99
C VAL A 227 16.91 18.58 17.67
N GLN A 228 15.68 19.05 17.48
CA GLN A 228 14.51 18.43 18.10
C GLN A 228 14.26 16.99 17.59
N VAL A 229 14.37 16.79 16.28
CA VAL A 229 14.20 15.47 15.66
C VAL A 229 15.27 14.48 16.13
N ASN A 230 16.53 14.91 16.22
CA ASN A 230 17.64 14.07 16.64
C ASN A 230 17.53 13.62 18.11
N ASN A 231 17.05 14.51 18.98
CA ASN A 231 16.81 14.18 20.39
C ASN A 231 15.75 13.06 20.54
N TYR A 232 14.68 13.11 19.74
CA TYR A 232 13.63 12.08 19.73
C TYR A 232 14.16 10.70 19.28
N LEU A 233 15.00 10.66 18.26
CA LEU A 233 15.59 9.41 17.74
C LEU A 233 16.55 8.75 18.74
N TYR A 234 17.31 9.54 19.50
CA TYR A 234 18.21 9.05 20.54
C TYR A 234 17.45 8.30 21.65
N ASP A 235 16.37 8.87 22.18
CA ASP A 235 15.60 8.29 23.28
C ASP A 235 14.96 6.93 22.92
N LYS A 236 14.59 6.71 21.65
CA LYS A 236 14.05 5.42 21.18
C LYS A 236 15.08 4.28 21.16
N SER A 237 16.37 4.58 21.03
CA SER A 237 17.40 3.56 20.82
C SER A 237 17.92 2.90 22.11
N PHE A 238 17.75 3.53 23.28
CA PHE A 238 18.39 3.10 24.53
C PHE A 238 17.58 2.06 25.34
N ALA A 239 16.24 2.13 25.31
CA ALA A 239 15.41 1.22 26.08
C ALA A 239 15.47 -0.23 25.54
N SER A 240 15.60 -1.23 26.40
CA SER A 240 15.63 -2.65 26.00
C SER A 240 14.98 -3.57 27.04
N ILE A 241 14.39 -4.67 26.57
CA ILE A 241 13.83 -5.73 27.41
C ILE A 241 14.68 -6.99 27.22
N VAL A 242 15.11 -7.60 28.33
CA VAL A 242 15.89 -8.84 28.34
C VAL A 242 15.12 -9.90 29.13
N SER A 243 15.08 -11.11 28.59
CA SER A 243 14.51 -12.31 29.24
C SER A 243 15.19 -13.58 28.71
N GLU A 244 14.81 -14.72 29.26
CA GLU A 244 15.07 -16.03 28.68
C GLU A 244 14.39 -16.18 27.30
N GLU A 245 14.87 -17.12 26.46
CA GLU A 245 14.29 -17.39 25.13
C GLU A 245 13.10 -18.36 25.18
N SER A 246 13.05 -19.21 26.19
CA SER A 246 11.95 -20.16 26.39
C SER A 246 11.82 -20.62 27.84
N VAL A 247 10.61 -20.94 28.26
CA VAL A 247 10.27 -21.57 29.55
C VAL A 247 9.34 -22.76 29.34
N ASN A 248 9.13 -23.59 30.35
CA ASN A 248 8.06 -24.61 30.30
C ASN A 248 6.80 -24.08 31.00
N GLU A 249 5.64 -24.63 30.67
CA GLU A 249 4.42 -24.42 31.46
C GLU A 249 4.66 -24.72 32.96
N GLY A 250 4.12 -23.84 33.81
CA GLY A 250 4.32 -23.90 35.27
C GLY A 250 5.60 -23.25 35.79
N ASP A 251 6.53 -22.83 34.92
CA ASP A 251 7.69 -22.01 35.29
C ASP A 251 7.34 -20.51 35.25
N SER A 252 8.32 -19.64 35.57
CA SER A 252 8.18 -18.19 35.45
C SER A 252 9.22 -17.58 34.51
N ILE A 253 8.83 -16.49 33.85
CA ILE A 253 9.69 -15.72 32.95
C ILE A 253 10.25 -14.52 33.71
N SER A 254 11.56 -14.28 33.64
CA SER A 254 12.19 -13.11 34.27
C SER A 254 12.47 -12.02 33.24
N PHE A 255 11.96 -10.82 33.48
CA PHE A 255 12.19 -9.65 32.63
C PHE A 255 13.09 -8.63 33.33
N THR A 256 14.07 -8.13 32.58
CA THR A 256 14.83 -6.93 32.91
C THR A 256 14.58 -5.87 31.85
N TYR A 257 13.86 -4.81 32.22
CA TYR A 257 13.67 -3.63 31.38
C TYR A 257 14.71 -2.57 31.73
N LYS A 258 15.57 -2.22 30.79
CA LYS A 258 16.65 -1.24 30.97
C LYS A 258 16.27 0.10 30.35
N THR A 259 16.39 1.17 31.12
CA THR A 259 16.22 2.56 30.73
C THR A 259 17.33 3.43 31.32
N HIS A 260 17.27 4.74 31.12
CA HIS A 260 18.27 5.63 31.69
C HIS A 260 18.15 5.73 33.22
N LYS A 261 19.30 5.91 33.91
CA LYS A 261 19.36 6.06 35.37
C LYS A 261 18.56 7.25 35.91
N TYR A 262 18.37 8.32 35.13
CA TYR A 262 17.58 9.48 35.55
C TYR A 262 16.07 9.19 35.61
N GLU A 263 15.62 8.06 35.07
CA GLU A 263 14.23 7.62 35.16
C GLU A 263 13.91 6.84 36.44
N GLU A 264 14.81 6.84 37.43
CA GLU A 264 14.57 6.24 38.74
C GLU A 264 13.20 6.64 39.31
N ASN A 265 12.45 5.66 39.80
CA ASN A 265 11.07 5.76 40.30
C ASN A 265 9.99 6.03 39.24
N LYS A 266 10.32 6.13 37.95
CA LYS A 266 9.33 6.20 36.88
C LYS A 266 8.64 4.84 36.74
N GLN A 267 7.32 4.88 36.68
CA GLN A 267 6.48 3.69 36.51
C GLN A 267 6.16 3.48 35.03
N TYR A 268 6.32 2.25 34.56
CA TYR A 268 5.98 1.81 33.21
C TYR A 268 4.85 0.79 33.25
N ILE A 269 3.99 0.80 32.25
CA ILE A 269 2.96 -0.21 32.02
C ILE A 269 3.52 -1.22 31.02
N TYR A 270 3.45 -2.50 31.34
CA TYR A 270 3.72 -3.57 30.39
C TYR A 270 2.42 -4.24 29.93
N ARG A 271 2.41 -4.76 28.70
CA ARG A 271 1.32 -5.55 28.12
C ARG A 271 1.85 -6.89 27.62
N ILE A 272 1.05 -7.93 27.76
CA ILE A 272 1.34 -9.30 27.37
C ILE A 272 0.43 -9.66 26.19
N SER A 273 0.99 -10.36 25.21
CA SER A 273 0.28 -10.82 24.01
C SER A 273 0.87 -12.13 23.50
N GLY A 274 0.18 -12.77 22.54
CA GLY A 274 0.59 -14.05 21.96
C GLY A 274 0.27 -15.29 22.81
N ILE A 275 -0.32 -15.07 23.99
CA ILE A 275 -0.93 -16.07 24.88
C ILE A 275 -2.27 -15.53 25.39
N SER A 276 -3.10 -16.39 25.96
CA SER A 276 -4.36 -16.04 26.61
C SER A 276 -4.15 -15.66 28.09
N SER A 277 -5.14 -15.02 28.70
CA SER A 277 -5.08 -14.70 30.14
C SER A 277 -5.10 -15.96 31.01
N SER A 278 -5.69 -17.07 30.55
CA SER A 278 -5.71 -18.34 31.29
C SER A 278 -4.33 -19.00 31.44
N ASP A 279 -3.37 -18.61 30.60
CA ASP A 279 -2.01 -19.16 30.61
C ASP A 279 -1.14 -18.50 31.70
N LEU A 280 -1.70 -17.53 32.42
CA LEU A 280 -1.05 -16.81 33.50
C LEU A 280 -1.71 -17.07 34.84
N ILE A 281 -0.92 -17.25 35.89
CA ILE A 281 -1.45 -17.37 37.26
C ILE A 281 -2.18 -16.09 37.69
N SER A 282 -1.77 -14.93 37.17
CA SER A 282 -2.41 -13.65 37.46
C SER A 282 -3.77 -13.47 36.79
N GLU A 283 -4.04 -14.19 35.70
CA GLU A 283 -5.14 -13.93 34.75
C GLU A 283 -5.14 -12.50 34.15
N GLU A 284 -4.04 -11.75 34.29
CA GLU A 284 -3.91 -10.36 33.87
C GLU A 284 -2.86 -10.22 32.77
N LEU A 285 -3.26 -9.70 31.60
CA LEU A 285 -2.37 -9.44 30.46
C LEU A 285 -1.69 -8.07 30.52
N THR A 286 -1.84 -7.34 31.62
CA THR A 286 -1.19 -6.04 31.82
C THR A 286 -0.72 -5.88 33.26
N GLY A 287 0.34 -5.09 33.46
CA GLY A 287 0.82 -4.76 34.79
C GLY A 287 1.76 -3.57 34.77
N THR A 288 2.38 -3.28 35.91
CA THR A 288 3.27 -2.13 36.06
C THR A 288 4.60 -2.52 36.66
N THR A 289 5.64 -1.76 36.32
CA THR A 289 6.99 -1.93 36.87
C THR A 289 7.62 -0.56 37.14
N ILE A 290 8.61 -0.49 38.03
CA ILE A 290 9.23 0.77 38.47
C ILE A 290 10.75 0.67 38.27
N ILE A 291 11.32 1.71 37.67
CA ILE A 291 12.77 1.80 37.43
C ILE A 291 13.52 2.04 38.74
N ASN A 292 14.55 1.23 38.99
CA ASN A 292 15.44 1.34 40.15
C ASN A 292 16.57 2.36 39.91
N SER A 293 17.44 2.55 40.91
CA SER A 293 18.57 3.50 40.86
C SER A 293 19.63 3.18 39.79
N ASP A 294 19.62 1.97 39.25
CA ASP A 294 20.53 1.54 38.19
C ASP A 294 19.95 1.76 36.78
N GLY A 295 18.72 2.28 36.68
CA GLY A 295 18.00 2.43 35.42
C GLY A 295 17.34 1.14 34.96
N GLU A 296 17.04 0.20 35.86
CA GLU A 296 16.48 -1.09 35.50
C GLU A 296 15.19 -1.40 36.26
N ALA A 297 14.27 -2.12 35.62
CA ALA A 297 13.11 -2.72 36.24
C ALA A 297 13.20 -4.24 36.10
N ILE A 298 13.26 -4.96 37.21
CA ILE A 298 13.36 -6.43 37.24
C ILE A 298 12.07 -7.00 37.84
N PHE A 299 11.40 -7.88 37.12
CA PHE A 299 10.15 -8.51 37.54
C PHE A 299 9.96 -9.87 36.87
N SER A 300 9.03 -10.67 37.40
CA SER A 300 8.72 -12.02 36.89
C SER A 300 7.24 -12.18 36.61
N ILE A 301 6.93 -13.00 35.60
CA ILE A 301 5.56 -13.41 35.23
C ILE A 301 5.46 -14.92 35.37
N GLU A 302 4.46 -15.40 36.12
CA GLU A 302 4.26 -16.83 36.41
C GLU A 302 3.32 -17.46 35.39
N ILE A 303 3.76 -18.55 34.74
CA ILE A 303 3.00 -19.28 33.71
C ILE A 303 2.19 -20.40 34.36
N SER A 304 0.93 -20.55 33.94
CA SER A 304 0.04 -21.61 34.40
C SER A 304 0.45 -22.97 33.84
N ALA A 305 0.23 -24.04 34.61
CA ALA A 305 0.36 -25.42 34.14
C ALA A 305 -1.04 -26.03 34.06
N ASP A 306 -1.71 -25.86 32.92
CA ASP A 306 -3.13 -26.13 32.77
C ASP A 306 -3.46 -27.56 32.28
N GLN A 307 -2.43 -28.33 31.92
CA GLN A 307 -2.48 -29.72 31.46
C GLN A 307 -3.21 -29.91 30.12
N ARG A 308 -3.37 -28.85 29.33
CA ARG A 308 -3.98 -28.93 28.00
C ARG A 308 -2.88 -29.01 26.95
N THR A 309 -3.06 -29.90 25.98
CA THR A 309 -2.11 -29.97 24.85
C THR A 309 -2.57 -28.98 23.78
N GLU A 310 -1.91 -27.84 23.75
CA GLU A 310 -2.21 -26.69 22.89
C GLU A 310 -1.07 -26.39 21.92
N GLY A 311 0.08 -27.03 22.12
CA GLY A 311 1.33 -26.74 21.42
C GLY A 311 2.09 -25.58 22.06
N SER A 312 3.33 -25.36 21.63
CA SER A 312 4.13 -24.24 22.16
C SER A 312 3.56 -22.90 21.74
N GLU A 313 3.48 -21.96 22.68
CA GLU A 313 2.97 -20.61 22.47
C GLU A 313 4.08 -19.57 22.50
N THR A 314 3.83 -18.38 21.94
CA THR A 314 4.80 -17.28 21.95
C THR A 314 4.31 -16.17 22.87
N PHE A 315 4.79 -16.16 24.11
CA PHE A 315 4.59 -15.05 25.03
C PHE A 315 5.35 -13.82 24.54
N THR A 316 4.69 -12.67 24.41
CA THR A 316 5.34 -11.41 24.04
C THR A 316 5.04 -10.33 25.06
N LEU A 317 6.08 -9.85 25.76
CA LEU A 317 6.01 -8.67 26.63
C LEU A 317 6.27 -7.41 25.80
N SER A 318 5.48 -6.35 26.02
CA SER A 318 5.73 -5.01 25.49
C SER A 318 5.74 -3.95 26.59
N ILE A 319 6.70 -3.03 26.51
CA ILE A 319 6.74 -1.78 27.30
C ILE A 319 6.99 -0.64 26.32
N GLY A 320 5.98 0.18 26.05
CA GLY A 320 6.03 1.14 24.94
C GLY A 320 6.23 0.43 23.61
N GLU A 321 7.23 0.85 22.83
CA GLU A 321 7.61 0.26 21.53
C GLU A 321 8.58 -0.94 21.64
N LYS A 322 9.06 -1.27 22.85
CA LYS A 322 10.00 -2.39 23.05
C LYS A 322 9.23 -3.67 23.28
N THR A 323 9.61 -4.73 22.57
CA THR A 323 9.04 -6.07 22.70
C THR A 323 10.12 -7.08 23.07
N LYS A 324 9.72 -8.15 23.77
CA LYS A 324 10.53 -9.35 23.95
C LYS A 324 9.63 -10.57 23.97
N SER A 325 9.91 -11.51 23.09
CA SER A 325 9.19 -12.78 22.99
C SER A 325 9.94 -13.91 23.69
N VAL A 326 9.18 -14.82 24.28
CA VAL A 326 9.62 -16.03 24.98
C VAL A 326 8.71 -17.17 24.57
N ILE A 327 9.29 -18.31 24.19
CA ILE A 327 8.51 -19.50 23.85
C ILE A 327 8.07 -20.20 25.13
N ILE A 328 6.77 -20.46 25.27
CA ILE A 328 6.24 -21.34 26.31
C ILE A 328 6.15 -22.74 25.73
N ASN A 329 6.95 -23.67 26.26
CA ASN A 329 6.92 -25.06 25.85
C ASN A 329 5.76 -25.78 26.55
N ASP A 330 4.83 -26.30 25.76
CA ASP A 330 3.80 -27.23 26.20
C ASP A 330 4.45 -28.50 26.77
N THR A 331 4.18 -28.78 28.05
CA THR A 331 4.67 -29.97 28.75
C THR A 331 3.57 -30.96 29.09
N SER A 332 2.36 -30.71 28.60
CA SER A 332 1.18 -31.54 28.81
C SER A 332 1.32 -32.88 28.08
N LYS A 333 0.86 -33.95 28.73
CA LYS A 333 0.84 -35.31 28.15
C LYS A 333 -0.57 -35.63 27.67
N ASN A 334 -0.74 -35.91 26.36
CA ASN A 334 -2.01 -36.39 25.81
C ASN A 334 -2.48 -37.68 26.53
N LEU A 335 -3.74 -37.68 26.98
CA LEU A 335 -4.49 -38.87 27.38
C LEU A 335 -5.16 -39.44 26.14
N SER A 336 -4.99 -40.74 25.86
CA SER A 336 -5.63 -41.41 24.71
C SER A 336 -7.16 -41.27 24.78
N GLN A 337 -7.75 -40.83 23.68
CA GLN A 337 -9.16 -40.48 23.54
C GLN A 337 -9.94 -41.65 22.92
N SER A 338 -11.25 -41.70 23.14
CA SER A 338 -12.09 -42.76 22.58
C SER A 338 -12.48 -42.45 21.13
N PRO A 339 -12.64 -43.48 20.27
CA PRO A 339 -13.22 -43.31 18.95
C PRO A 339 -14.57 -42.57 19.00
N THR A 340 -14.82 -41.71 18.02
CA THR A 340 -16.01 -40.85 18.00
C THR A 340 -17.02 -41.21 16.92
N ASP A 341 -16.58 -41.87 15.85
CA ASP A 341 -17.49 -42.37 14.82
C ASP A 341 -16.95 -43.59 14.06
N ILE A 342 -17.86 -44.35 13.44
CA ILE A 342 -17.55 -45.35 12.42
C ILE A 342 -18.17 -44.88 11.10
N ILE A 343 -17.36 -44.86 10.05
CA ILE A 343 -17.78 -44.57 8.68
C ILE A 343 -17.80 -45.89 7.91
N ILE A 344 -18.84 -46.05 7.10
CA ILE A 344 -18.98 -47.15 6.15
C ILE A 344 -18.89 -46.56 4.73
N SER A 345 -18.13 -47.21 3.85
CA SER A 345 -17.88 -46.70 2.49
C SER A 345 -19.11 -46.70 1.58
N SER A 346 -20.07 -47.60 1.85
CA SER A 346 -21.35 -47.69 1.15
C SER A 346 -22.41 -48.27 2.08
N THR A 347 -23.63 -47.76 2.01
CA THR A 347 -24.82 -48.33 2.68
C THR A 347 -25.72 -49.08 1.72
N SER A 348 -25.33 -49.25 0.46
CA SER A 348 -26.08 -50.06 -0.49
C SER A 348 -25.18 -51.04 -1.26
N PHE A 349 -25.77 -52.15 -1.67
CA PHE A 349 -25.12 -53.17 -2.49
C PHE A 349 -26.15 -53.88 -3.37
N ASP A 350 -25.72 -54.39 -4.51
CA ASP A 350 -26.61 -55.04 -5.46
C ASP A 350 -27.08 -56.40 -4.96
N GLU A 351 -28.30 -56.76 -5.34
CA GLU A 351 -28.74 -58.15 -5.26
C GLU A 351 -27.95 -59.07 -6.20
N ASN A 352 -28.11 -60.39 -6.06
CA ASN A 352 -27.47 -61.41 -6.90
C ASN A 352 -25.92 -61.45 -6.86
N ILE A 353 -25.30 -60.78 -5.90
CA ILE A 353 -23.86 -60.90 -5.64
C ILE A 353 -23.51 -62.21 -4.93
N ASN A 354 -22.34 -62.78 -5.23
CA ASN A 354 -21.91 -64.05 -4.64
C ASN A 354 -21.78 -63.97 -3.11
N ALA A 355 -22.00 -65.09 -2.40
CA ALA A 355 -21.70 -65.19 -0.98
C ALA A 355 -20.23 -64.85 -0.66
N ASN A 356 -20.00 -64.22 0.49
CA ASN A 356 -18.75 -63.67 1.00
C ASN A 356 -18.15 -62.52 0.17
N THR A 357 -18.94 -61.91 -0.72
CA THR A 357 -18.53 -60.69 -1.42
C THR A 357 -18.39 -59.54 -0.43
N SER A 358 -17.32 -58.76 -0.57
CA SER A 358 -17.13 -57.51 0.15
C SER A 358 -18.11 -56.47 -0.38
N ILE A 359 -18.94 -55.92 0.50
CA ILE A 359 -19.99 -54.95 0.14
C ILE A 359 -19.64 -53.52 0.57
N ALA A 360 -18.77 -53.38 1.58
CA ALA A 360 -18.30 -52.10 2.08
C ALA A 360 -17.02 -52.27 2.91
N SER A 361 -16.29 -51.18 3.08
CA SER A 361 -15.19 -51.05 4.04
C SER A 361 -15.55 -50.09 5.17
N LEU A 362 -14.99 -50.34 6.34
CA LEU A 362 -15.12 -49.55 7.55
C LEU A 362 -13.89 -48.67 7.77
N SER A 363 -14.11 -47.46 8.26
CA SER A 363 -13.08 -46.59 8.85
C SER A 363 -13.61 -45.96 10.14
N THR A 364 -12.72 -45.43 10.96
CA THR A 364 -13.03 -44.86 12.27
C THR A 364 -12.59 -43.40 12.30
N ILE A 365 -13.41 -42.54 12.89
CA ILE A 365 -12.99 -41.17 13.25
C ILE A 365 -12.57 -41.20 14.72
N ASP A 366 -11.30 -40.87 14.94
CA ASP A 366 -10.67 -40.85 16.25
C ASP A 366 -9.83 -39.57 16.37
N PRO A 367 -9.87 -38.88 17.52
CA PRO A 367 -8.98 -37.76 17.79
C PRO A 367 -7.48 -38.13 17.73
N ASP A 368 -7.12 -39.37 18.06
CA ASP A 368 -5.76 -39.89 18.03
C ASP A 368 -5.41 -40.42 16.61
N THR A 369 -4.94 -39.53 15.74
CA THR A 369 -4.72 -39.83 14.30
C THR A 369 -3.73 -40.95 13.97
N SER A 370 -2.90 -41.38 14.93
CA SER A 370 -1.92 -42.46 14.78
C SER A 370 -2.43 -43.84 15.26
N ASP A 371 -3.68 -43.92 15.73
CA ASP A 371 -4.23 -45.17 16.24
C ASP A 371 -4.59 -46.18 15.14
N THR A 372 -4.55 -47.46 15.52
CA THR A 372 -5.00 -48.57 14.67
C THR A 372 -6.29 -49.15 15.22
N PHE A 373 -7.22 -49.51 14.33
CA PHE A 373 -8.57 -49.93 14.72
C PHE A 373 -8.88 -51.37 14.40
N THR A 374 -9.67 -52.01 15.27
CA THR A 374 -10.25 -53.33 15.05
C THR A 374 -11.77 -53.25 15.06
N TYR A 375 -12.42 -54.02 14.17
CA TYR A 375 -13.86 -53.98 13.96
C TYR A 375 -14.51 -55.32 14.31
N THR A 376 -15.65 -55.28 15.00
CA THR A 376 -16.43 -56.46 15.38
C THR A 376 -17.93 -56.20 15.29
N LEU A 377 -18.72 -57.25 15.01
CA LEU A 377 -20.18 -57.19 15.14
C LEU A 377 -20.56 -57.45 16.60
N VAL A 378 -21.42 -56.60 17.16
CA VAL A 378 -21.80 -56.64 18.58
C VAL A 378 -23.32 -56.64 18.75
N SER A 379 -23.81 -57.23 19.85
CA SER A 379 -25.23 -57.24 20.16
C SER A 379 -25.73 -55.88 20.65
N GLY A 380 -26.95 -55.49 20.32
CA GLY A 380 -27.56 -54.24 20.77
C GLY A 380 -28.64 -53.72 19.82
N VAL A 381 -29.12 -52.49 20.03
CA VAL A 381 -30.09 -51.88 19.11
C VAL A 381 -29.46 -51.77 17.71
N GLY A 382 -30.14 -52.31 16.70
CA GLY A 382 -29.67 -52.34 15.31
C GLY A 382 -28.87 -53.59 14.91
N ASP A 383 -28.87 -54.66 15.72
CA ASP A 383 -28.12 -55.90 15.47
C ASP A 383 -28.91 -57.02 14.76
N THR A 384 -30.15 -56.73 14.32
CA THR A 384 -31.13 -57.70 13.81
C THR A 384 -30.54 -58.68 12.81
N ASP A 385 -29.66 -58.20 11.93
CA ASP A 385 -29.09 -58.95 10.82
C ASP A 385 -27.61 -59.24 10.93
N ASN A 386 -26.99 -59.06 12.10
CA ASN A 386 -25.56 -59.33 12.30
C ASN A 386 -25.14 -60.72 11.80
N GLN A 387 -26.00 -61.74 11.89
CA GLN A 387 -25.70 -63.11 11.43
C GLN A 387 -25.60 -63.24 9.90
N ALA A 388 -26.17 -62.31 9.14
CA ALA A 388 -26.07 -62.29 7.68
C ALA A 388 -24.70 -61.78 7.19
N PHE A 389 -23.85 -61.24 8.07
CA PHE A 389 -22.58 -60.62 7.70
C PHE A 389 -21.39 -61.18 8.47
N THR A 390 -20.20 -60.98 7.91
CA THR A 390 -18.90 -61.22 8.55
C THR A 390 -18.01 -60.01 8.33
N ILE A 391 -17.24 -59.60 9.34
CA ILE A 391 -16.19 -58.57 9.20
C ILE A 391 -14.83 -59.26 9.08
N ASN A 392 -14.09 -58.93 8.02
CA ASN A 392 -12.72 -59.41 7.78
C ASN A 392 -11.78 -58.21 7.63
N GLY A 393 -10.97 -57.94 8.66
CA GLY A 393 -10.20 -56.71 8.76
C GLY A 393 -11.13 -55.51 8.88
N SER A 394 -11.10 -54.61 7.90
CA SER A 394 -12.04 -53.50 7.76
C SER A 394 -13.18 -53.76 6.76
N SER A 395 -13.22 -54.93 6.11
CA SER A 395 -14.24 -55.24 5.10
C SER A 395 -15.47 -55.92 5.70
N ILE A 396 -16.66 -55.45 5.35
CA ILE A 396 -17.93 -56.14 5.59
C ILE A 396 -18.23 -57.06 4.42
N GLN A 397 -18.60 -58.31 4.71
CA GLN A 397 -18.98 -59.33 3.73
C GLN A 397 -20.37 -59.88 4.01
N ILE A 398 -21.16 -60.13 2.97
CA ILE A 398 -22.48 -60.78 3.08
C ILE A 398 -22.32 -62.31 3.01
N ASN A 399 -22.90 -63.06 3.94
CA ASN A 399 -22.69 -64.50 4.08
C ASN A 399 -23.46 -65.35 3.04
N THR A 400 -24.52 -64.80 2.43
CA THR A 400 -25.37 -65.45 1.43
C THR A 400 -25.75 -64.46 0.33
N SER A 401 -26.02 -64.95 -0.89
CA SER A 401 -26.48 -64.08 -1.98
C SER A 401 -27.76 -63.33 -1.58
N PRO A 402 -27.78 -61.99 -1.64
CA PRO A 402 -28.97 -61.18 -1.39
C PRO A 402 -29.93 -61.24 -2.59
N ASP A 403 -31.22 -61.09 -2.30
CA ASP A 403 -32.35 -61.11 -3.23
C ASP A 403 -33.33 -60.02 -2.78
N TYR A 404 -33.51 -58.98 -3.60
CA TYR A 404 -34.24 -57.76 -3.21
C TYR A 404 -35.69 -58.07 -2.87
N GLU A 405 -36.35 -58.91 -3.68
CA GLU A 405 -37.75 -59.32 -3.50
C GLU A 405 -37.96 -60.10 -2.19
N THR A 406 -36.93 -60.78 -1.69
CA THR A 406 -36.97 -61.50 -0.41
C THR A 406 -36.70 -60.57 0.77
N LYS A 407 -35.66 -59.74 0.68
CA LYS A 407 -35.28 -58.82 1.75
C LYS A 407 -34.45 -57.65 1.20
N SER A 408 -35.07 -56.48 1.17
CA SER A 408 -34.49 -55.26 0.58
C SER A 408 -33.63 -54.43 1.54
N SER A 409 -33.57 -54.77 2.84
CA SER A 409 -32.74 -54.05 3.80
C SER A 409 -32.26 -54.92 4.97
N TYR A 410 -31.10 -54.57 5.51
CA TYR A 410 -30.46 -55.22 6.65
C TYR A 410 -30.03 -54.19 7.70
N THR A 411 -30.02 -54.59 8.97
CA THR A 411 -29.47 -53.77 10.07
C THR A 411 -28.31 -54.49 10.76
N ILE A 412 -27.15 -53.84 10.82
CA ILE A 412 -25.98 -54.35 11.54
C ILE A 412 -25.48 -53.37 12.60
N ARG A 413 -24.89 -53.88 13.69
CA ARG A 413 -24.25 -53.07 14.73
C ARG A 413 -22.77 -53.41 14.83
N VAL A 414 -21.92 -52.41 14.57
CA VAL A 414 -20.47 -52.53 14.49
C VAL A 414 -19.83 -51.80 15.67
N LYS A 415 -18.80 -52.40 16.25
CA LYS A 415 -17.92 -51.80 17.25
C LYS A 415 -16.53 -51.60 16.66
N THR A 416 -15.96 -50.42 16.84
CA THR A 416 -14.53 -50.13 16.64
C THR A 416 -13.81 -50.12 17.98
N THR A 417 -12.57 -50.58 18.03
CA THR A 417 -11.70 -50.51 19.22
C THR A 417 -10.32 -50.06 18.80
N ASP A 418 -9.80 -49.03 19.48
CA ASP A 418 -8.49 -48.44 19.25
C ASP A 418 -7.35 -49.30 19.85
N SER A 419 -6.10 -48.83 19.74
CA SER A 419 -4.94 -49.57 20.26
C SER A 419 -4.84 -49.54 21.79
N SER A 420 -5.48 -48.56 22.42
CA SER A 420 -5.54 -48.33 23.87
C SER A 420 -6.70 -49.06 24.57
N GLY A 421 -7.62 -49.66 23.81
CA GLY A 421 -8.80 -50.39 24.29
C GLY A 421 -10.08 -49.55 24.43
N ASN A 422 -10.07 -48.28 24.05
CA ASN A 422 -11.29 -47.47 23.98
C ASN A 422 -12.14 -47.91 22.78
N ASN A 423 -13.46 -47.67 22.84
CA ASN A 423 -14.38 -48.21 21.84
C ASN A 423 -15.58 -47.31 21.56
N TYR A 424 -16.14 -47.49 20.37
CA TYR A 424 -17.36 -46.85 19.90
C TYR A 424 -18.20 -47.86 19.11
N GLU A 425 -19.53 -47.73 19.19
CA GLU A 425 -20.48 -48.63 18.51
C GLU A 425 -21.50 -47.84 17.70
N LYS A 426 -21.79 -48.31 16.48
CA LYS A 426 -22.77 -47.69 15.58
C LYS A 426 -23.56 -48.74 14.83
N SER A 427 -24.86 -48.50 14.66
CA SER A 427 -25.71 -49.29 13.79
C SER A 427 -25.74 -48.70 12.38
N PHE A 428 -25.78 -49.56 11.37
CA PHE A 428 -25.91 -49.20 9.97
C PHE A 428 -27.10 -49.92 9.34
N ASP A 429 -27.88 -49.15 8.59
CA ASP A 429 -28.91 -49.67 7.69
C ASP A 429 -28.26 -49.89 6.32
N LEU A 430 -28.35 -51.12 5.81
CA LEU A 430 -27.82 -51.48 4.51
C LEU A 430 -28.97 -51.84 3.58
N SER A 431 -29.11 -51.15 2.46
CA SER A 431 -30.14 -51.43 1.45
C SER A 431 -29.61 -52.33 0.34
N VAL A 432 -30.40 -53.30 -0.07
CA VAL A 432 -30.15 -54.04 -1.30
C VAL A 432 -30.70 -53.20 -2.45
N ASN A 433 -29.94 -52.99 -3.52
CA ASN A 433 -30.44 -52.35 -4.74
C ASN A 433 -31.28 -53.36 -5.51
N ASN A 434 -32.49 -52.95 -5.93
CA ASN A 434 -33.26 -53.70 -6.92
C ASN A 434 -32.59 -53.49 -8.28
N LEU A 435 -32.11 -54.56 -8.89
CA LEU A 435 -31.62 -54.53 -10.25
C LEU A 435 -32.79 -54.86 -11.18
N GLU A 436 -33.39 -53.79 -11.74
CA GLU A 436 -34.47 -53.88 -12.70
C GLU A 436 -34.07 -54.79 -13.87
N GLU A 437 -34.89 -55.79 -14.12
CA GLU A 437 -34.79 -56.65 -15.30
C GLU A 437 -35.35 -55.91 -16.57
N GLY A 438 -34.85 -54.69 -16.82
CA GLY A 438 -34.80 -53.96 -18.11
C GLY A 438 -36.01 -53.13 -18.59
N ASN A 439 -35.84 -51.81 -18.78
CA ASN A 439 -36.68 -50.95 -19.65
C ASN A 439 -35.87 -49.81 -20.34
N ILE A 440 -36.17 -49.48 -21.62
CA ILE A 440 -35.26 -48.85 -22.63
C ILE A 440 -35.77 -47.48 -23.18
N GLU A 441 -35.95 -46.44 -22.36
CA GLU A 441 -36.45 -45.13 -22.86
C GLU A 441 -35.38 -44.02 -22.79
N LYS A 442 -35.02 -43.42 -23.94
CA LYS A 442 -34.00 -42.35 -24.06
C LYS A 442 -34.47 -40.99 -23.50
N PRO A 443 -33.54 -40.08 -23.09
CA PRO A 443 -33.90 -38.72 -22.67
C PRO A 443 -34.40 -37.85 -23.84
N ILE A 444 -35.18 -36.80 -23.54
CA ILE A 444 -35.65 -35.77 -24.49
C ILE A 444 -34.91 -34.46 -24.17
N ILE A 445 -34.45 -33.74 -25.20
CA ILE A 445 -33.74 -32.45 -25.06
C ILE A 445 -34.70 -31.30 -25.40
N TYR A 446 -34.77 -30.33 -24.51
CA TYR A 446 -35.55 -29.10 -24.60
C TYR A 446 -34.63 -27.87 -24.71
N GLY A 447 -35.21 -26.79 -25.19
CA GLY A 447 -34.56 -25.48 -25.31
C GLY A 447 -35.35 -24.42 -24.58
N GLU A 448 -35.12 -23.16 -24.95
CA GLU A 448 -35.85 -22.02 -24.41
C GLU A 448 -37.37 -22.19 -24.49
N ASN A 449 -38.08 -21.72 -23.46
CA ASN A 449 -39.53 -21.87 -23.30
C ASN A 449 -40.03 -23.33 -23.22
N ASN A 450 -39.17 -24.27 -22.81
CA ASN A 450 -39.49 -25.69 -22.63
C ASN A 450 -40.03 -26.37 -23.91
N ARG A 451 -39.59 -25.88 -25.08
CA ARG A 451 -39.92 -26.48 -26.37
C ARG A 451 -39.03 -27.67 -26.62
N ILE A 452 -39.62 -28.80 -27.04
CA ILE A 452 -38.87 -30.00 -27.46
C ILE A 452 -37.98 -29.61 -28.65
N LEU A 453 -36.68 -29.79 -28.47
CA LEU A 453 -35.68 -29.63 -29.54
C LEU A 453 -35.40 -30.97 -30.20
N PHE A 454 -35.12 -32.00 -29.39
CA PHE A 454 -34.72 -33.31 -29.87
C PHE A 454 -35.40 -34.41 -29.06
N SER A 455 -35.94 -35.41 -29.75
CA SER A 455 -36.52 -36.62 -29.16
C SER A 455 -36.31 -37.80 -30.11
N GLU A 456 -36.39 -39.03 -29.60
CA GLU A 456 -36.26 -40.25 -30.40
C GLU A 456 -37.33 -40.39 -31.51
N ASN A 457 -38.44 -39.67 -31.39
CA ASN A 457 -39.57 -39.70 -32.31
C ASN A 457 -39.63 -38.47 -33.25
N SER A 458 -38.60 -37.64 -33.27
CA SER A 458 -38.56 -36.45 -34.11
C SER A 458 -38.44 -36.83 -35.60
N THR A 459 -39.44 -36.46 -36.40
CA THR A 459 -39.44 -36.73 -37.84
C THR A 459 -38.45 -35.81 -38.57
N ALA A 460 -37.89 -36.32 -39.66
CA ALA A 460 -36.86 -35.78 -40.54
C ALA A 460 -37.15 -34.40 -41.19
N SER A 461 -38.00 -33.54 -40.62
CA SER A 461 -38.33 -32.21 -41.15
C SER A 461 -38.02 -31.06 -40.17
N GLN A 462 -37.41 -31.34 -39.01
CA GLN A 462 -36.98 -30.34 -38.01
C GLN A 462 -35.45 -30.27 -37.90
N PHE A 463 -34.74 -30.36 -39.03
CA PHE A 463 -33.33 -30.76 -39.11
C PHE A 463 -32.27 -29.78 -38.57
N TYR A 464 -32.64 -28.61 -38.09
CA TYR A 464 -31.68 -27.69 -37.50
C TYR A 464 -32.38 -26.74 -36.54
N ARG A 465 -31.73 -26.47 -35.41
CA ARG A 465 -32.03 -25.32 -34.56
C ARG A 465 -30.89 -24.35 -34.74
N GLU A 466 -31.27 -23.11 -35.04
CA GLU A 466 -30.37 -22.00 -35.29
C GLU A 466 -30.54 -20.97 -34.19
N ILE A 467 -29.42 -20.47 -33.70
CA ILE A 467 -29.38 -19.27 -32.87
C ILE A 467 -28.48 -18.24 -33.54
N TYR A 468 -28.86 -16.97 -33.42
CA TYR A 468 -28.13 -15.84 -33.97
C TYR A 468 -27.45 -15.14 -32.80
N ILE A 469 -26.14 -15.09 -32.83
CA ILE A 469 -25.31 -14.55 -31.75
C ILE A 469 -24.52 -13.37 -32.29
N PRO A 470 -24.63 -12.18 -31.69
CA PRO A 470 -23.76 -11.06 -32.02
C PRO A 470 -22.29 -11.48 -31.86
N GLU A 471 -21.42 -11.02 -32.74
CA GLU A 471 -19.98 -11.20 -32.54
C GLU A 471 -19.51 -10.60 -31.20
N ASN A 472 -18.33 -11.01 -30.72
CA ASN A 472 -17.80 -10.63 -29.41
C ASN A 472 -18.64 -11.05 -28.19
N THR A 473 -19.66 -11.91 -28.35
CA THR A 473 -20.41 -12.49 -27.23
C THR A 473 -19.51 -13.40 -26.38
N ASN A 474 -19.37 -13.10 -25.09
CA ASN A 474 -18.50 -13.82 -24.14
C ASN A 474 -19.23 -14.43 -22.93
N HIS A 475 -20.55 -14.61 -23.02
CA HIS A 475 -21.39 -15.21 -21.98
C HIS A 475 -22.11 -16.47 -22.47
N GLU A 476 -22.95 -17.07 -21.63
CA GLU A 476 -23.85 -18.17 -22.02
C GLU A 476 -24.67 -17.77 -23.24
N ILE A 477 -24.54 -18.52 -24.33
CA ILE A 477 -25.23 -18.25 -25.59
C ILE A 477 -26.51 -19.07 -25.73
N TYR A 478 -26.63 -20.18 -25.00
CA TYR A 478 -27.80 -21.04 -24.99
C TYR A 478 -27.81 -21.98 -23.80
N ARG A 479 -28.99 -22.40 -23.35
CA ARG A 479 -29.13 -23.41 -22.28
C ARG A 479 -30.07 -24.54 -22.69
N PHE A 480 -29.59 -25.77 -22.59
CA PHE A 480 -30.36 -26.98 -22.83
C PHE A 480 -30.94 -27.54 -21.53
N THR A 481 -32.11 -28.16 -21.61
CA THR A 481 -32.73 -28.87 -20.47
C THR A 481 -33.26 -30.24 -20.92
N SER A 482 -33.50 -31.16 -19.97
CA SER A 482 -34.02 -32.49 -20.28
C SER A 482 -35.20 -32.87 -19.39
N ASN A 483 -36.04 -33.81 -19.85
CA ASN A 483 -37.12 -34.41 -19.04
C ASN A 483 -36.60 -35.42 -18.01
N LYS A 484 -35.32 -35.79 -18.09
CA LYS A 484 -34.64 -36.69 -17.15
C LYS A 484 -33.39 -36.00 -16.62
N GLU A 485 -32.86 -36.53 -15.53
CA GLU A 485 -31.51 -36.18 -15.09
C GLU A 485 -30.50 -36.76 -16.08
N VAL A 486 -29.63 -35.90 -16.62
CA VAL A 486 -28.70 -36.22 -17.70
C VAL A 486 -27.36 -35.51 -17.51
N THR A 487 -26.31 -36.04 -18.13
CA THR A 487 -25.06 -35.31 -18.40
C THR A 487 -25.01 -34.84 -19.84
N TRP A 488 -24.40 -33.67 -20.07
CA TRP A 488 -24.33 -33.00 -21.37
C TRP A 488 -22.95 -33.08 -21.99
N SER A 489 -22.90 -33.26 -23.31
CA SER A 489 -21.66 -33.11 -24.08
C SER A 489 -21.92 -32.57 -25.49
N ILE A 490 -20.87 -32.02 -26.11
CA ILE A 490 -20.89 -31.60 -27.51
C ILE A 490 -19.89 -32.40 -28.35
N SER A 491 -20.26 -32.65 -29.59
CA SER A 491 -19.49 -33.43 -30.55
C SER A 491 -19.56 -32.82 -31.95
N GLN A 492 -18.75 -33.36 -32.86
CA GLN A 492 -18.80 -33.03 -34.27
C GLN A 492 -20.18 -33.37 -34.85
N GLY A 493 -20.85 -32.40 -35.47
CA GLY A 493 -22.13 -32.64 -36.11
C GLY A 493 -22.02 -33.55 -37.35
N PRO A 494 -22.98 -34.45 -37.62
CA PRO A 494 -22.92 -35.43 -38.73
C PRO A 494 -22.91 -34.81 -40.13
N TYR A 495 -23.22 -33.51 -40.25
CA TYR A 495 -23.19 -32.75 -41.51
C TYR A 495 -22.12 -31.66 -41.54
N SER A 496 -21.26 -31.59 -40.52
CA SER A 496 -20.14 -30.64 -40.50
C SER A 496 -18.85 -31.32 -40.96
N TYR A 497 -18.11 -30.63 -41.82
CA TYR A 497 -16.85 -31.10 -42.40
C TYR A 497 -15.61 -30.46 -41.73
N VAL A 498 -15.83 -29.64 -40.70
CA VAL A 498 -14.83 -28.89 -39.94
C VAL A 498 -15.14 -28.97 -38.45
N GLU A 499 -14.12 -28.90 -37.57
CA GLU A 499 -14.26 -29.12 -36.12
C GLU A 499 -14.86 -27.93 -35.35
N ASP A 500 -16.00 -27.40 -35.80
CA ASP A 500 -16.63 -26.16 -35.27
C ASP A 500 -16.96 -26.25 -33.78
N TYR A 501 -17.32 -27.44 -33.29
CA TYR A 501 -17.66 -27.66 -31.88
C TYR A 501 -16.52 -27.27 -30.92
N LYS A 502 -15.26 -27.19 -31.39
CA LYS A 502 -14.10 -26.79 -30.57
C LYS A 502 -14.10 -25.33 -30.15
N TYR A 503 -14.88 -24.48 -30.83
CA TYR A 503 -15.06 -23.08 -30.46
C TYR A 503 -16.12 -22.89 -29.37
N PHE A 504 -16.66 -23.98 -28.81
CA PHE A 504 -17.71 -23.95 -27.82
C PHE A 504 -17.39 -24.87 -26.64
N GLU A 505 -18.02 -24.58 -25.51
CA GLU A 505 -18.03 -25.43 -24.32
C GLU A 505 -19.46 -25.66 -23.88
N ILE A 506 -19.77 -26.86 -23.39
CA ILE A 506 -21.01 -27.10 -22.65
C ILE A 506 -20.67 -27.55 -21.23
N ASP A 507 -21.33 -26.93 -20.26
CA ASP A 507 -21.26 -27.38 -18.88
C ASP A 507 -22.00 -28.72 -18.73
N GLU A 508 -21.28 -29.73 -18.24
CA GLU A 508 -21.73 -31.13 -18.25
C GLU A 508 -22.96 -31.39 -17.37
N ILE A 509 -23.25 -30.50 -16.40
CA ILE A 509 -24.35 -30.64 -15.44
C ILE A 509 -25.53 -29.74 -15.83
N THR A 510 -25.25 -28.48 -16.15
CA THR A 510 -26.28 -27.45 -16.32
C THR A 510 -26.78 -27.33 -17.76
N GLY A 511 -26.05 -27.87 -18.73
CA GLY A 511 -26.39 -27.75 -20.16
C GLY A 511 -26.19 -26.33 -20.71
N SER A 512 -25.42 -25.50 -20.01
CA SER A 512 -25.02 -24.15 -20.42
C SER A 512 -23.99 -24.21 -21.56
N LEU A 513 -24.30 -23.61 -22.70
CA LEU A 513 -23.40 -23.51 -23.87
C LEU A 513 -22.73 -22.13 -23.90
N THR A 514 -21.41 -22.09 -24.01
CA THR A 514 -20.59 -20.87 -24.10
C THR A 514 -19.60 -20.92 -25.27
N ILE A 515 -19.05 -19.77 -25.65
CA ILE A 515 -18.03 -19.64 -26.70
C ILE A 515 -16.63 -19.72 -26.07
N LYS A 516 -15.73 -20.51 -26.67
CA LYS A 516 -14.30 -20.56 -26.35
C LYS A 516 -13.55 -19.50 -27.14
N GLY A 517 -13.20 -18.40 -26.47
CA GLY A 517 -12.50 -17.26 -27.08
C GLY A 517 -13.46 -16.22 -27.66
N ILE A 518 -13.00 -15.47 -28.66
CA ILE A 518 -13.77 -14.40 -29.31
C ILE A 518 -14.01 -14.81 -30.78
N LEU A 519 -15.27 -14.88 -31.19
CA LEU A 519 -15.67 -15.07 -32.58
C LEU A 519 -16.02 -13.72 -33.19
N ASP A 520 -15.37 -13.42 -34.31
CA ASP A 520 -15.37 -12.16 -35.06
C ASP A 520 -16.04 -12.43 -36.42
N TYR A 521 -17.02 -11.59 -36.80
CA TYR A 521 -17.81 -11.75 -38.01
C TYR A 521 -16.99 -11.46 -39.28
N GLU A 522 -16.12 -10.45 -39.24
CA GLU A 522 -15.21 -10.01 -40.30
C GLU A 522 -14.08 -11.02 -40.54
N ASN A 523 -13.78 -11.85 -39.54
CA ASN A 523 -12.72 -12.86 -39.58
C ASN A 523 -13.22 -14.29 -39.31
N GLY A 524 -14.38 -14.64 -39.88
CA GLY A 524 -14.95 -15.99 -39.83
C GLY A 524 -14.03 -17.10 -40.39
N GLN A 525 -14.31 -18.36 -40.04
CA GLN A 525 -13.52 -19.50 -40.52
C GLN A 525 -13.67 -19.67 -42.05
N ALA A 526 -12.57 -19.94 -42.75
CA ALA A 526 -12.60 -20.17 -44.20
C ALA A 526 -13.15 -21.57 -44.52
N TYR A 527 -14.35 -21.66 -45.11
CA TYR A 527 -14.92 -22.91 -45.62
C TYR A 527 -14.94 -22.94 -47.16
N GLY A 528 -14.06 -23.75 -47.75
CA GLY A 528 -13.99 -23.94 -49.21
C GLY A 528 -13.65 -22.65 -49.98
N ASN A 529 -14.42 -22.34 -51.03
CA ASN A 529 -14.23 -21.15 -51.87
C ASN A 529 -15.07 -19.92 -51.42
N SER A 530 -15.66 -19.94 -50.22
CA SER A 530 -16.42 -18.82 -49.67
C SER A 530 -15.54 -18.02 -48.69
N PRO A 531 -15.44 -16.68 -48.76
CA PRO A 531 -14.42 -15.94 -48.01
C PRO A 531 -14.51 -15.99 -46.48
N TYR A 532 -15.69 -16.18 -45.86
CA TYR A 532 -15.84 -16.26 -44.40
C TYR A 532 -17.11 -17.07 -44.10
N ASP A 533 -17.03 -18.11 -43.27
CA ASP A 533 -18.19 -18.86 -42.77
C ASP A 533 -18.43 -18.52 -41.30
N ASN A 534 -19.56 -17.86 -41.04
CA ASN A 534 -20.00 -17.48 -39.71
C ASN A 534 -21.04 -18.46 -39.14
N ASN A 535 -21.18 -19.65 -39.76
CA ASN A 535 -22.04 -20.73 -39.29
C ASN A 535 -21.23 -21.84 -38.65
N TYR A 536 -21.45 -22.06 -37.35
CA TYR A 536 -20.78 -23.10 -36.58
C TYR A 536 -21.74 -24.25 -36.28
N LEU A 537 -21.32 -25.48 -36.58
CA LEU A 537 -22.19 -26.66 -36.54
C LEU A 537 -21.69 -27.71 -35.54
N MET A 538 -22.56 -28.14 -34.62
CA MET A 538 -22.24 -29.15 -33.62
C MET A 538 -23.41 -30.11 -33.34
N SER A 539 -23.13 -31.21 -32.65
CA SER A 539 -24.13 -32.11 -32.06
C SER A 539 -24.13 -31.97 -30.54
N ILE A 540 -25.32 -32.08 -29.95
CA ILE A 540 -25.56 -31.98 -28.50
C ILE A 540 -26.04 -33.35 -28.03
N GLU A 541 -25.36 -33.95 -27.06
CA GLU A 541 -25.71 -35.25 -26.49
C GLU A 541 -26.19 -35.09 -25.04
N ALA A 542 -27.30 -35.75 -24.71
CA ALA A 542 -27.78 -35.97 -23.35
C ALA A 542 -27.70 -37.47 -23.03
N THR A 543 -27.01 -37.81 -21.94
CA THR A 543 -26.90 -39.18 -21.42
C THR A 543 -27.63 -39.28 -20.09
N ASP A 544 -28.66 -40.12 -19.98
CA ASP A 544 -29.33 -40.34 -18.71
C ASP A 544 -28.50 -41.19 -17.74
N VAL A 545 -28.93 -41.25 -16.48
CA VAL A 545 -28.28 -42.05 -15.42
C VAL A 545 -28.21 -43.55 -15.73
N ALA A 546 -29.06 -44.06 -16.63
CA ALA A 546 -29.05 -45.44 -17.09
C ALA A 546 -28.14 -45.66 -18.32
N GLY A 547 -27.44 -44.62 -18.77
CA GLY A 547 -26.53 -44.65 -19.92
C GLY A 547 -27.23 -44.57 -21.27
N ASN A 548 -28.55 -44.29 -21.31
CA ASN A 548 -29.26 -44.10 -22.56
C ASN A 548 -28.93 -42.71 -23.14
N LYS A 549 -28.50 -42.70 -24.40
CA LYS A 549 -28.04 -41.50 -25.09
C LYS A 549 -29.03 -41.01 -26.13
N LEU A 550 -29.35 -39.71 -26.08
CA LEU A 550 -29.96 -38.97 -27.17
C LEU A 550 -28.96 -37.92 -27.69
N GLU A 551 -28.50 -38.11 -28.92
CA GLU A 551 -27.63 -37.16 -29.63
C GLU A 551 -28.45 -36.37 -30.65
N SER A 552 -28.23 -35.06 -30.73
CA SER A 552 -28.89 -34.19 -31.69
C SER A 552 -28.30 -34.36 -33.09
N ASN A 553 -29.14 -34.24 -34.12
CA ASN A 553 -28.68 -34.34 -35.50
C ASN A 553 -27.84 -33.13 -35.94
N GLN A 554 -28.19 -31.90 -35.54
CA GLN A 554 -27.41 -30.69 -35.83
C GLN A 554 -27.93 -29.47 -35.03
N PHE A 555 -27.02 -28.74 -34.39
CA PHE A 555 -27.25 -27.43 -33.78
C PHE A 555 -26.34 -26.40 -34.45
N ARG A 556 -26.91 -25.26 -34.89
CA ARG A 556 -26.20 -24.23 -35.65
C ARG A 556 -26.15 -22.92 -34.85
N VAL A 557 -24.96 -22.36 -34.71
CA VAL A 557 -24.73 -21.01 -34.17
C VAL A 557 -24.29 -20.11 -35.32
N ILE A 558 -24.99 -18.99 -35.52
CA ILE A 558 -24.70 -18.02 -36.58
C ILE A 558 -24.19 -16.74 -35.94
N ILE A 559 -22.94 -16.37 -36.22
CA ILE A 559 -22.38 -15.10 -35.77
C ILE A 559 -22.91 -13.97 -36.66
N THR A 560 -23.41 -12.89 -36.06
CA THR A 560 -23.95 -11.72 -36.76
C THR A 560 -23.11 -10.48 -36.48
N ASP A 561 -22.79 -9.75 -37.56
CA ASP A 561 -22.12 -8.43 -37.58
C ASP A 561 -22.79 -7.44 -36.63
N VAL A 562 -22.00 -6.83 -35.76
CA VAL A 562 -22.38 -5.64 -35.00
C VAL A 562 -21.74 -4.44 -35.70
N VAL A 563 -22.56 -3.71 -36.45
CA VAL A 563 -22.22 -2.65 -37.44
C VAL A 563 -21.37 -1.47 -36.93
N ASN A 564 -20.84 -1.51 -35.71
CA ASN A 564 -20.19 -0.40 -35.06
C ASN A 564 -18.91 -0.78 -34.30
N GLU A 565 -17.98 -1.46 -34.97
CA GLU A 565 -16.62 -1.68 -34.45
C GLU A 565 -15.75 -0.40 -34.42
N SER A 566 -16.29 0.75 -34.82
CA SER A 566 -15.52 2.00 -34.94
C SER A 566 -15.16 2.69 -33.61
N ASN A 567 -15.54 2.14 -32.44
CA ASN A 567 -15.32 2.78 -31.14
C ASN A 567 -14.26 2.12 -30.23
N THR A 568 -13.59 1.06 -30.68
CA THR A 568 -12.44 0.45 -29.99
C THR A 568 -11.13 0.93 -30.62
N SER A 569 -10.82 2.23 -30.49
CA SER A 569 -9.47 2.68 -30.81
C SER A 569 -8.49 1.94 -29.90
N SER A 570 -7.62 1.12 -30.50
CA SER A 570 -6.49 0.43 -29.86
C SER A 570 -5.40 1.38 -29.36
N THR A 571 -5.70 2.68 -29.32
CA THR A 571 -4.84 3.76 -28.85
C THR A 571 -5.16 4.09 -27.40
N SER A 572 -4.11 4.33 -26.60
CA SER A 572 -4.22 4.84 -25.24
C SER A 572 -5.07 6.11 -25.17
N ALA A 573 -5.93 6.18 -24.16
CA ALA A 573 -6.78 7.32 -23.89
C ALA A 573 -5.96 8.55 -23.52
N THR A 574 -6.39 9.70 -24.01
CA THR A 574 -5.79 11.00 -23.67
C THR A 574 -6.31 11.53 -22.33
N SER A 575 -5.59 12.48 -21.73
CA SER A 575 -6.02 13.15 -20.49
C SER A 575 -7.43 13.77 -20.61
N THR A 576 -7.75 14.33 -21.78
CA THR A 576 -9.07 14.89 -22.08
C THR A 576 -10.16 13.82 -22.08
N GLU A 577 -9.90 12.66 -22.64
CA GLU A 577 -10.87 11.55 -22.70
C GLU A 577 -11.10 10.93 -21.32
N LEU A 578 -10.07 10.79 -20.50
CA LEU A 578 -10.23 10.29 -19.13
C LEU A 578 -11.05 11.26 -18.26
N GLN A 579 -10.85 12.56 -18.41
CA GLN A 579 -11.67 13.58 -17.74
C GLN A 579 -13.14 13.51 -18.13
N GLN A 580 -13.44 13.25 -19.41
CA GLN A 580 -14.83 13.08 -19.88
C GLN A 580 -15.50 11.87 -19.23
N LEU A 581 -14.79 10.74 -19.14
CA LEU A 581 -15.30 9.54 -18.49
C LEU A 581 -15.50 9.74 -16.98
N TYR A 582 -14.58 10.43 -16.30
CA TYR A 582 -14.72 10.76 -14.88
C TYR A 582 -15.95 11.64 -14.59
N ILE A 583 -16.19 12.63 -15.45
CA ILE A 583 -17.42 13.43 -15.38
C ILE A 583 -18.63 12.49 -15.57
N GLY A 584 -18.59 11.58 -16.54
CA GLY A 584 -19.68 10.64 -16.81
C GLY A 584 -20.04 9.74 -15.64
N TYR A 585 -19.06 9.09 -14.99
CA TYR A 585 -19.32 8.16 -13.88
C TYR A 585 -19.54 8.88 -12.55
N PHE A 586 -18.75 9.90 -12.24
CA PHE A 586 -18.71 10.48 -10.89
C PHE A 586 -19.19 11.92 -10.80
N SER A 587 -19.46 12.59 -11.92
CA SER A 587 -19.87 13.99 -11.97
C SER A 587 -18.85 14.97 -11.39
N ARG A 588 -17.55 14.63 -11.37
CA ARG A 588 -16.46 15.46 -10.83
C ARG A 588 -15.19 15.36 -11.67
N PRO A 589 -14.24 16.30 -11.52
CA PRO A 589 -12.93 16.21 -12.18
C PRO A 589 -12.13 14.99 -11.70
N CYS A 590 -11.21 14.50 -12.52
CA CYS A 590 -10.21 13.53 -12.07
C CYS A 590 -9.40 14.09 -10.91
N ASP A 591 -9.13 13.25 -9.91
CA ASP A 591 -8.05 13.54 -8.98
C ASP A 591 -6.69 13.49 -9.70
N PRO A 592 -5.72 14.35 -9.33
CA PRO A 592 -4.44 14.41 -10.05
C PRO A 592 -3.67 13.09 -10.07
N SER A 593 -3.68 12.35 -8.95
CA SER A 593 -2.93 11.10 -8.77
C SER A 593 -3.50 9.97 -9.63
N GLY A 594 -4.81 9.77 -9.62
CA GLY A 594 -5.49 8.79 -10.46
C GLY A 594 -5.31 9.11 -11.94
N LEU A 595 -5.43 10.38 -12.33
CA LEU A 595 -5.20 10.79 -13.72
C LEU A 595 -3.77 10.45 -14.19
N ASP A 596 -2.75 10.70 -13.37
CA ASP A 596 -1.36 10.37 -13.70
C ASP A 596 -1.13 8.86 -13.82
N TYR A 597 -1.71 8.08 -12.91
CA TYR A 597 -1.63 6.62 -12.93
C TYR A 597 -2.17 6.05 -14.24
N TRP A 598 -3.42 6.38 -14.59
CA TRP A 598 -4.07 5.82 -15.78
C TRP A 598 -3.42 6.25 -17.10
N LEU A 599 -2.85 7.46 -17.14
CA LEU A 599 -2.03 7.91 -18.27
C LEU A 599 -0.70 7.15 -18.36
N GLY A 600 -0.06 6.86 -17.22
CA GLY A 600 1.14 6.03 -17.15
C GLY A 600 0.90 4.59 -17.65
N GLU A 601 -0.25 4.02 -17.28
CA GLU A 601 -0.70 2.69 -17.70
C GLU A 601 -1.16 2.62 -19.16
N LYS A 602 -1.19 3.76 -19.88
CA LYS A 602 -1.56 3.81 -21.30
C LYS A 602 -2.92 3.17 -21.59
N ILE A 603 -3.85 3.26 -20.63
CA ILE A 603 -5.15 2.56 -20.65
C ILE A 603 -6.02 3.02 -21.82
N THR A 604 -6.85 2.13 -22.36
CA THR A 604 -7.86 2.49 -23.38
C THR A 604 -9.13 3.04 -22.73
N LYS A 605 -9.94 3.80 -23.47
CA LYS A 605 -11.22 4.32 -22.96
C LYS A 605 -12.16 3.22 -22.48
N LYS A 606 -12.22 2.10 -23.22
CA LYS A 606 -13.06 0.94 -22.87
C LYS A 606 -12.61 0.31 -21.55
N ALA A 607 -11.31 0.04 -21.40
CA ALA A 607 -10.78 -0.55 -20.17
C ALA A 607 -10.94 0.39 -18.97
N PHE A 608 -10.75 1.70 -19.18
CA PHE A 608 -10.95 2.69 -18.12
C PHE A 608 -12.43 2.75 -17.69
N ALA A 609 -13.35 2.79 -18.64
CA ALA A 609 -14.80 2.81 -18.38
C ALA A 609 -15.26 1.59 -17.55
N ALA A 610 -14.74 0.39 -17.87
CA ALA A 610 -14.99 -0.82 -17.09
C ALA A 610 -14.47 -0.70 -15.65
N ASN A 611 -13.28 -0.13 -15.44
CA ASN A 611 -12.73 0.10 -14.10
C ASN A 611 -13.53 1.11 -13.30
N MET A 612 -13.99 2.20 -13.91
CA MET A 612 -14.78 3.25 -13.24
C MET A 612 -16.17 2.75 -12.83
N TYR A 613 -16.78 1.91 -13.66
CA TYR A 613 -18.09 1.30 -13.37
C TYR A 613 -18.06 0.42 -12.11
N LEU A 614 -16.95 -0.28 -11.87
CA LEU A 614 -16.79 -1.14 -10.70
C LEU A 614 -16.48 -0.37 -9.41
N GLN A 615 -16.19 0.93 -9.48
CA GLN A 615 -15.78 1.69 -8.31
C GLN A 615 -16.90 1.77 -7.26
N PRO A 616 -16.56 1.63 -5.95
CA PRO A 616 -17.52 1.82 -4.86
C PRO A 616 -18.24 3.18 -4.92
N GLU A 617 -17.58 4.23 -5.42
CA GLU A 617 -18.18 5.54 -5.66
C GLU A 617 -19.38 5.48 -6.62
N PHE A 618 -19.26 4.73 -7.71
CA PHE A 618 -20.33 4.57 -8.69
C PHE A 618 -21.43 3.67 -8.13
N ASN A 619 -21.04 2.51 -7.60
CA ASN A 619 -21.97 1.47 -7.16
C ASN A 619 -22.82 1.88 -5.96
N SER A 620 -22.27 2.67 -5.03
CA SER A 620 -23.02 3.15 -3.84
C SER A 620 -24.20 4.06 -4.19
N VAL A 621 -24.16 4.74 -5.34
CA VAL A 621 -25.21 5.66 -5.80
C VAL A 621 -26.06 5.04 -6.90
N ASN A 622 -25.42 4.33 -7.85
CA ASN A 622 -26.04 3.90 -9.10
C ASN A 622 -26.29 2.39 -9.18
N GLY A 623 -25.62 1.56 -8.37
CA GLY A 623 -25.60 0.10 -8.54
C GLY A 623 -26.96 -0.60 -8.36
N ASN A 624 -27.89 0.03 -7.63
CA ASN A 624 -29.26 -0.49 -7.41
C ASN A 624 -30.30 0.12 -8.37
N LEU A 625 -29.89 1.03 -9.26
CA LEU A 625 -30.80 1.66 -10.22
C LEU A 625 -31.05 0.74 -11.42
N SER A 626 -32.21 0.89 -12.06
CA SER A 626 -32.49 0.18 -13.32
C SER A 626 -31.53 0.62 -14.43
N THR A 627 -31.33 -0.19 -15.48
CA THR A 627 -30.51 0.18 -16.64
C THR A 627 -30.88 1.55 -17.18
N THR A 628 -32.18 1.84 -17.29
CA THR A 628 -32.69 3.11 -17.80
C THR A 628 -32.34 4.28 -16.88
N ASP A 629 -32.45 4.09 -15.56
CA ASP A 629 -32.13 5.12 -14.57
C ASP A 629 -30.61 5.37 -14.48
N GLN A 630 -29.79 4.33 -14.63
CA GLN A 630 -28.33 4.47 -14.70
C GLN A 630 -27.89 5.24 -15.95
N VAL A 631 -28.46 4.91 -17.11
CA VAL A 631 -28.26 5.67 -18.35
C VAL A 631 -28.64 7.14 -18.15
N ASN A 632 -29.81 7.39 -17.53
CA ASN A 632 -30.27 8.76 -17.28
C ASN A 632 -29.36 9.53 -16.30
N GLN A 633 -28.81 8.85 -15.29
CA GLN A 633 -27.85 9.47 -14.38
C GLN A 633 -26.56 9.91 -15.10
N ILE A 634 -26.09 9.12 -16.07
CA ILE A 634 -24.92 9.47 -16.88
C ILE A 634 -25.23 10.64 -17.83
N TYR A 635 -26.46 10.72 -18.35
CA TYR A 635 -26.97 11.92 -19.06
C TYR A 635 -26.91 13.18 -18.17
N LEU A 636 -27.38 13.09 -16.92
CA LEU A 636 -27.34 14.20 -15.97
C LEU A 636 -25.89 14.63 -15.69
N ASN A 637 -25.01 13.67 -15.44
CA ASN A 637 -23.60 13.92 -15.15
C ASN A 637 -22.87 14.61 -16.32
N LEU A 638 -23.05 14.12 -17.56
CA LEU A 638 -22.37 14.66 -18.74
C LEU A 638 -23.00 15.97 -19.24
N PHE A 639 -24.32 16.09 -19.21
CA PHE A 639 -25.04 17.11 -20.00
C PHE A 639 -25.98 18.02 -19.18
N ASN A 640 -26.11 17.83 -17.86
CA ASN A 640 -27.02 18.59 -16.99
C ASN A 640 -28.50 18.52 -17.41
N ARG A 641 -28.92 17.40 -18.02
CA ARG A 641 -30.30 17.17 -18.41
C ARG A 641 -30.61 15.68 -18.43
N ASP A 642 -31.88 15.34 -18.30
CA ASP A 642 -32.34 13.99 -18.57
C ASP A 642 -32.18 13.63 -20.05
N GLY A 643 -32.00 12.34 -20.31
CA GLY A 643 -32.18 11.78 -21.64
C GLY A 643 -33.62 11.94 -22.09
N ASP A 644 -33.85 12.23 -23.37
CA ASP A 644 -35.21 12.21 -23.90
C ASP A 644 -35.73 10.76 -23.95
N ALA A 645 -37.05 10.59 -23.98
CA ALA A 645 -37.67 9.26 -23.92
C ALA A 645 -37.19 8.31 -25.04
N ALA A 646 -36.89 8.83 -26.24
CA ALA A 646 -36.40 8.02 -27.35
C ALA A 646 -34.92 7.64 -27.14
N GLY A 647 -34.09 8.59 -26.69
CA GLY A 647 -32.70 8.34 -26.32
C GLY A 647 -32.56 7.30 -25.20
N LEU A 648 -33.28 7.47 -24.09
CA LEU A 648 -33.25 6.53 -22.97
C LEU A 648 -33.67 5.11 -23.40
N THR A 649 -34.76 4.99 -24.16
CA THR A 649 -35.24 3.70 -24.68
C THR A 649 -34.23 3.04 -25.61
N TYR A 650 -33.55 3.83 -26.45
CA TYR A 650 -32.52 3.31 -27.35
C TYR A 650 -31.33 2.76 -26.56
N TRP A 651 -30.73 3.56 -25.70
CA TRP A 651 -29.53 3.17 -24.96
C TRP A 651 -29.79 2.03 -23.97
N SER A 652 -30.87 2.10 -23.18
CA SER A 652 -31.20 1.00 -22.26
C SER A 652 -31.56 -0.27 -23.01
N GLY A 653 -32.28 -0.17 -24.14
CA GLY A 653 -32.57 -1.33 -24.99
C GLY A 653 -31.32 -1.97 -25.61
N GLN A 654 -30.33 -1.17 -26.04
CA GLN A 654 -29.05 -1.72 -26.51
C GLN A 654 -28.31 -2.47 -25.40
N ILE A 655 -28.31 -1.95 -24.18
CA ILE A 655 -27.67 -2.58 -23.02
C ILE A 655 -28.41 -3.84 -22.57
N ASP A 656 -29.74 -3.76 -22.42
CA ASP A 656 -30.57 -4.89 -22.00
C ASP A 656 -30.56 -6.04 -23.03
N SER A 657 -30.30 -5.73 -24.30
CA SER A 657 -30.10 -6.72 -25.36
C SER A 657 -28.67 -7.28 -25.45
N GLY A 658 -27.73 -6.78 -24.64
CA GLY A 658 -26.31 -7.15 -24.68
C GLY A 658 -25.50 -6.54 -25.82
N SER A 659 -26.10 -5.69 -26.65
CA SER A 659 -25.42 -5.03 -27.80
C SER A 659 -24.44 -3.94 -27.36
N LEU A 660 -24.63 -3.37 -26.17
CA LEU A 660 -23.68 -2.46 -25.53
C LEU A 660 -23.43 -2.90 -24.09
N GLU A 661 -22.21 -2.68 -23.62
CA GLU A 661 -21.88 -2.88 -22.21
C GLU A 661 -22.41 -1.69 -21.40
N LEU A 662 -23.14 -1.94 -20.31
CA LEU A 662 -23.54 -0.88 -19.39
C LEU A 662 -22.33 -0.07 -18.89
N ALA A 663 -21.21 -0.76 -18.73
CA ALA A 663 -19.94 -0.16 -18.35
C ALA A 663 -19.34 0.76 -19.43
N SER A 664 -19.75 0.71 -20.70
CA SER A 664 -19.21 1.58 -21.78
C SER A 664 -20.07 2.83 -22.04
N ILE A 665 -21.25 2.93 -21.44
CA ILE A 665 -22.25 3.92 -21.85
C ILE A 665 -21.78 5.39 -21.78
N ALA A 666 -20.92 5.75 -20.82
CA ALA A 666 -20.37 7.11 -20.74
C ALA A 666 -19.46 7.43 -21.93
N ASN A 667 -18.70 6.44 -22.43
CA ASN A 667 -17.89 6.57 -23.64
C ASN A 667 -18.79 6.77 -24.88
N ASP A 668 -19.85 5.96 -25.00
CA ASP A 668 -20.74 5.98 -26.16
C ASP A 668 -21.57 7.27 -26.23
N LEU A 669 -22.05 7.78 -25.09
CA LEU A 669 -22.73 9.07 -25.00
C LEU A 669 -21.81 10.25 -25.30
N THR A 670 -20.56 10.21 -24.82
CA THR A 670 -19.54 11.23 -25.12
C THR A 670 -19.26 11.27 -26.62
N TRP A 671 -19.10 10.10 -27.26
CA TRP A 671 -18.91 10.01 -28.70
C TRP A 671 -20.12 10.55 -29.47
N ALA A 672 -21.34 10.17 -29.06
CA ALA A 672 -22.58 10.63 -29.70
C ALA A 672 -22.76 12.15 -29.57
N ALA A 673 -22.37 12.75 -28.44
CA ALA A 673 -22.42 14.20 -28.25
C ALA A 673 -21.44 14.94 -29.18
N LEU A 674 -20.22 14.40 -29.36
CA LEU A 674 -19.18 15.06 -30.14
C LEU A 674 -19.40 14.96 -31.66
N ASN A 675 -20.01 13.86 -32.12
CA ASN A 675 -20.04 13.48 -33.54
C ASN A 675 -21.42 13.60 -34.23
N ASN A 676 -22.52 13.66 -33.49
CA ASN A 676 -23.86 13.74 -34.11
C ASN A 676 -24.32 15.19 -34.31
N THR A 677 -24.93 15.47 -35.47
CA THR A 677 -25.36 16.82 -35.89
C THR A 677 -26.57 17.38 -35.13
N GLY A 678 -27.14 16.62 -34.18
CA GLY A 678 -28.28 17.03 -33.33
C GLY A 678 -27.89 17.38 -31.88
N SER A 679 -26.62 17.23 -31.52
CA SER A 679 -26.15 17.24 -30.12
C SER A 679 -25.45 18.54 -29.71
N GLU A 680 -25.64 19.65 -30.44
CA GLU A 680 -24.80 20.85 -30.31
C GLU A 680 -24.80 21.45 -28.88
N VAL A 681 -25.91 21.32 -28.16
CA VAL A 681 -26.02 21.73 -26.75
C VAL A 681 -25.21 20.80 -25.84
N ASP A 682 -25.33 19.49 -26.03
CA ASP A 682 -24.61 18.47 -25.26
C ASP A 682 -23.11 18.56 -25.51
N LYS A 683 -22.71 18.76 -26.77
CA LYS A 683 -21.32 19.00 -27.18
C LYS A 683 -20.72 20.20 -26.46
N LYS A 684 -21.45 21.31 -26.40
CA LYS A 684 -21.01 22.53 -25.70
C LYS A 684 -20.93 22.33 -24.19
N THR A 685 -21.95 21.73 -23.57
CA THR A 685 -21.93 21.42 -22.14
C THR A 685 -20.74 20.53 -21.79
N LEU A 686 -20.56 19.43 -22.52
CA LEU A 686 -19.46 18.49 -22.33
C LEU A 686 -18.09 19.18 -22.50
N THR A 687 -17.94 20.03 -23.53
CA THR A 687 -16.69 20.78 -23.75
C THR A 687 -16.39 21.72 -22.60
N HIS A 688 -17.39 22.48 -22.11
CA HIS A 688 -17.19 23.40 -20.99
C HIS A 688 -16.86 22.66 -19.69
N LYS A 689 -17.58 21.57 -19.38
CA LYS A 689 -17.29 20.74 -18.20
C LYS A 689 -15.90 20.11 -18.28
N THR A 690 -15.51 19.59 -19.44
CA THR A 690 -14.18 18.99 -19.66
C THR A 690 -13.07 20.01 -19.46
N ASN A 691 -13.19 21.20 -20.03
CA ASN A 691 -12.19 22.26 -19.86
C ASN A 691 -12.09 22.72 -18.40
N ALA A 692 -13.22 22.88 -17.72
CA ALA A 692 -13.23 23.21 -16.31
C ALA A 692 -12.59 22.11 -15.46
N ALA A 693 -12.89 20.84 -15.73
CA ALA A 693 -12.31 19.70 -15.02
C ALA A 693 -10.78 19.62 -15.20
N ILE A 694 -10.28 19.80 -16.42
CA ILE A 694 -8.82 19.86 -16.69
C ILE A 694 -8.17 20.96 -15.85
N GLN A 695 -8.75 22.17 -15.85
CA GLN A 695 -8.20 23.29 -15.08
C GLN A 695 -8.33 23.07 -13.57
N TYR A 696 -9.41 22.45 -13.10
CA TYR A 696 -9.63 22.11 -11.70
C TYR A 696 -8.59 21.12 -11.19
N THR A 697 -8.38 20.01 -11.91
CA THR A 697 -7.33 19.03 -11.62
C THR A 697 -5.93 19.67 -11.65
N TYR A 698 -5.68 20.57 -12.60
CA TYR A 698 -4.42 21.32 -12.65
C TYR A 698 -4.22 22.24 -11.43
N GLN A 699 -5.26 22.95 -10.97
CA GLN A 699 -5.16 23.80 -9.78
C GLN A 699 -4.89 22.97 -8.51
N ILE A 700 -5.59 21.85 -8.33
CA ILE A 700 -5.33 20.94 -7.19
C ILE A 700 -3.87 20.49 -7.20
N ARG A 701 -3.32 20.14 -8.38
CA ARG A 701 -1.94 19.67 -8.52
C ARG A 701 -0.87 20.66 -8.01
N LYS A 702 -1.19 21.95 -7.91
CA LYS A 702 -0.24 22.97 -7.44
C LYS A 702 0.04 22.90 -5.95
N SER A 703 -0.78 22.21 -5.17
CA SER A 703 -0.59 22.08 -3.73
C SER A 703 -0.75 20.64 -3.25
N THR A 704 0.25 20.15 -2.51
CA THR A 704 0.17 18.87 -1.82
C THR A 704 -1.00 18.84 -0.84
N SER A 705 -1.37 19.96 -0.20
CA SER A 705 -2.55 20.02 0.68
C SER A 705 -3.84 19.76 -0.07
N ASP A 706 -3.98 20.31 -1.27
CA ASP A 706 -5.22 20.21 -2.05
C ASP A 706 -5.34 18.83 -2.70
N ILE A 707 -4.22 18.23 -3.13
CA ILE A 707 -4.16 16.82 -3.58
C ILE A 707 -4.63 15.89 -2.46
N LEU A 708 -4.12 16.09 -1.24
CA LEU A 708 -4.48 15.28 -0.07
C LEU A 708 -5.94 15.49 0.37
N ALA A 709 -6.43 16.73 0.25
CA ALA A 709 -7.80 17.09 0.57
C ALA A 709 -8.81 16.59 -0.48
N TYR A 710 -8.38 16.31 -1.72
CA TYR A 710 -9.24 15.82 -2.81
C TYR A 710 -9.34 14.29 -2.85
N GLN A 711 -9.77 13.68 -1.74
CA GLN A 711 -9.92 12.23 -1.56
C GLN A 711 -11.24 11.89 -0.84
N PRO A 712 -11.83 10.69 -1.00
CA PRO A 712 -13.03 10.33 -0.25
C PRO A 712 -12.77 10.38 1.27
N ALA A 713 -13.83 10.58 2.04
CA ALA A 713 -13.77 10.53 3.50
C ALA A 713 -13.56 9.10 4.03
N SER A 714 -13.99 8.09 3.27
CA SER A 714 -13.70 6.67 3.52
C SER A 714 -13.84 5.91 2.21
N THR A 715 -12.98 4.91 1.97
CA THR A 715 -13.09 4.00 0.83
C THR A 715 -13.78 2.68 1.21
N SER A 716 -13.84 2.33 2.50
CA SER A 716 -14.49 1.12 3.00
C SER A 716 -15.06 1.31 4.42
N PRO A 717 -16.39 1.46 4.59
CA PRO A 717 -17.39 1.63 3.53
C PRO A 717 -17.16 2.95 2.77
N TRP A 718 -17.61 3.03 1.52
CA TRP A 718 -17.45 4.24 0.71
C TRP A 718 -18.21 5.44 1.30
N ILE A 719 -17.49 6.53 1.58
CA ILE A 719 -18.04 7.81 2.04
C ILE A 719 -17.38 8.93 1.21
N THR A 720 -18.19 9.58 0.38
CA THR A 720 -17.77 10.60 -0.61
C THR A 720 -17.02 11.80 0.00
N GLY A 721 -17.37 12.24 1.22
CA GLY A 721 -16.76 13.44 1.83
C GLY A 721 -17.27 14.79 1.26
N ASN A 722 -16.97 15.89 1.95
CA ASN A 722 -17.45 17.24 1.60
C ASN A 722 -16.76 17.82 0.35
N ASN A 723 -15.49 17.49 0.15
CA ASN A 723 -14.65 17.88 -0.98
C ASN A 723 -15.15 17.33 -2.33
N PHE A 724 -15.52 16.04 -2.41
CA PHE A 724 -16.15 15.49 -3.61
C PHE A 724 -17.55 16.05 -3.81
N THR A 725 -18.29 16.30 -2.72
CA THR A 725 -19.60 16.97 -2.79
C THR A 725 -19.47 18.37 -3.39
N GLU A 726 -18.48 19.16 -2.97
CA GLU A 726 -18.19 20.49 -3.53
C GLU A 726 -17.75 20.41 -5.00
N ALA A 727 -16.84 19.50 -5.36
CA ALA A 727 -16.40 19.36 -6.75
C ALA A 727 -17.50 18.87 -7.70
N LYS A 728 -18.39 17.98 -7.23
CA LYS A 728 -19.59 17.59 -7.96
C LYS A 728 -20.55 18.76 -8.14
N THR A 729 -20.75 19.54 -7.08
CA THR A 729 -21.59 20.74 -7.12
C THR A 729 -21.04 21.73 -8.15
N PHE A 730 -19.75 22.03 -8.10
CA PHE A 730 -19.09 22.94 -9.04
C PHE A 730 -19.22 22.47 -10.50
N ILE A 731 -18.92 21.20 -10.80
CA ILE A 731 -19.04 20.67 -12.16
C ILE A 731 -20.49 20.72 -12.66
N ASN A 732 -21.47 20.50 -11.79
CA ASN A 732 -22.88 20.54 -12.16
C ASN A 732 -23.42 21.96 -12.39
N GLU A 733 -22.74 23.01 -11.94
CA GLU A 733 -23.10 24.37 -12.32
C GLU A 733 -22.73 24.70 -13.78
N ILE A 734 -21.81 23.96 -14.38
CA ILE A 734 -21.28 24.23 -15.72
C ILE A 734 -22.18 23.59 -16.78
N GLY A 735 -22.82 24.44 -17.59
CA GLY A 735 -23.69 24.03 -18.70
C GLY A 735 -23.29 24.67 -20.03
N PHE A 736 -24.12 24.51 -21.05
CA PHE A 736 -23.86 25.05 -22.40
C PHE A 736 -23.66 26.58 -22.44
N SER A 737 -24.18 27.33 -21.45
CA SER A 737 -24.11 28.80 -21.37
C SER A 737 -23.12 29.34 -20.34
N LYS A 738 -22.52 28.49 -19.49
CA LYS A 738 -21.57 28.88 -18.43
C LYS A 738 -20.21 28.26 -18.72
N VAL A 739 -19.16 29.08 -18.76
CA VAL A 739 -17.76 28.64 -18.81
C VAL A 739 -17.11 29.07 -17.50
N ALA A 740 -16.49 28.13 -16.79
CA ALA A 740 -15.82 28.45 -15.53
C ALA A 740 -14.53 29.26 -15.77
N ASN A 741 -14.30 30.26 -14.94
CA ASN A 741 -13.04 30.98 -14.88
C ASN A 741 -12.17 30.51 -13.70
N LEU A 742 -10.89 30.91 -13.70
CA LEU A 742 -9.92 30.48 -12.70
C LEU A 742 -10.32 30.83 -11.27
N SER A 743 -10.92 32.01 -11.04
CA SER A 743 -11.33 32.44 -9.70
C SER A 743 -12.49 31.60 -9.15
N GLU A 744 -13.42 31.15 -10.01
CA GLU A 744 -14.49 30.24 -9.62
C GLU A 744 -13.95 28.84 -9.24
N ILE A 745 -12.93 28.38 -9.95
CA ILE A 745 -12.24 27.10 -9.69
C ILE A 745 -11.50 27.15 -8.35
N GLU A 746 -10.64 28.16 -8.15
CA GLU A 746 -9.91 28.36 -6.90
C GLU A 746 -10.87 28.55 -5.72
N GLY A 747 -11.97 29.28 -5.93
CA GLY A 747 -13.02 29.45 -4.95
C GLY A 747 -13.70 28.14 -4.53
N SER A 748 -13.90 27.20 -5.46
CA SER A 748 -14.43 25.87 -5.13
C SER A 748 -13.41 25.02 -4.36
N ILE A 749 -12.15 24.99 -4.80
CA ILE A 749 -11.08 24.22 -4.14
C ILE A 749 -10.84 24.70 -2.71
N SER A 750 -10.90 26.02 -2.47
CA SER A 750 -10.68 26.60 -1.15
C SER A 750 -11.68 26.12 -0.07
N LYS A 751 -12.80 25.52 -0.47
CA LYS A 751 -13.82 25.00 0.44
C LYS A 751 -13.58 23.56 0.89
N PHE A 752 -12.52 22.89 0.43
CA PHE A 752 -12.20 21.52 0.88
C PHE A 752 -11.92 21.44 2.39
N SER A 753 -11.40 22.52 2.96
CA SER A 753 -11.10 22.65 4.39
C SER A 753 -12.12 23.58 5.04
N ASN A 754 -13.12 23.04 5.75
CA ASN A 754 -14.04 23.87 6.52
C ASN A 754 -13.29 24.62 7.64
N ILE A 755 -12.82 25.85 7.39
CA ILE A 755 -12.79 26.89 8.41
C ILE A 755 -13.95 27.85 8.10
N PRO A 756 -14.93 28.01 9.00
CA PRO A 756 -15.98 29.02 8.83
C PRO A 756 -15.35 30.41 8.66
N ASN A 757 -15.73 31.09 7.59
CA ASN A 757 -15.44 32.49 7.24
C ASN A 757 -15.11 33.38 8.46
N SER A 758 -13.82 33.58 8.74
CA SER A 758 -13.34 34.70 9.55
C SER A 758 -11.83 34.95 9.43
N PHE A 759 -11.24 34.95 8.23
CA PHE A 759 -9.98 35.68 8.05
C PHE A 759 -9.93 36.35 6.68
N ASN A 760 -10.26 37.64 6.69
CA ASN A 760 -10.16 38.53 5.55
C ASN A 760 -8.76 39.15 5.60
N LEU A 761 -7.88 38.82 4.66
CA LEU A 761 -6.65 39.57 4.45
C LEU A 761 -6.73 40.31 3.12
N ASN A 762 -6.75 41.63 3.27
CA ASN A 762 -6.95 42.63 2.25
C ASN A 762 -6.00 42.48 1.05
N SER A 763 -6.60 42.65 -0.12
CA SER A 763 -5.95 43.15 -1.32
C SER A 763 -5.11 44.39 -1.04
N ASN A 764 -3.83 44.41 -1.45
CA ASN A 764 -3.22 45.50 -2.23
C ASN A 764 -1.71 45.30 -2.47
N ASN A 765 -1.35 45.33 -3.77
CA ASN A 765 -0.05 45.64 -4.38
C ASN A 765 1.13 44.66 -4.22
N SER A 766 2.00 44.40 -5.22
CA SER A 766 2.04 44.57 -6.67
C SER A 766 3.46 44.17 -7.12
N LEU A 767 3.59 43.42 -8.23
CA LEU A 767 4.77 43.30 -9.13
C LEU A 767 5.90 42.34 -8.70
N ILE A 768 6.00 41.15 -9.31
CA ILE A 768 6.65 40.78 -10.60
C ILE A 768 8.13 40.39 -10.42
N ASN A 769 8.44 39.10 -10.60
CA ASN A 769 9.41 38.53 -11.56
C ASN A 769 9.84 37.12 -11.09
N SER A 770 9.30 36.06 -11.67
CA SER A 770 10.02 34.79 -11.75
C SER A 770 9.67 34.08 -13.04
N ILE A 771 10.71 33.77 -13.78
CA ILE A 771 10.71 32.89 -14.94
C ILE A 771 10.45 31.48 -14.41
N ASP A 772 9.56 30.72 -15.07
CA ASP A 772 9.38 29.30 -14.78
C ASP A 772 10.53 28.49 -15.39
N ASN A 773 11.34 27.86 -14.53
CA ASN A 773 12.51 27.06 -14.92
C ASN A 773 12.15 25.68 -15.49
N ILE A 774 10.87 25.30 -15.52
CA ILE A 774 10.43 24.03 -16.14
C ILE A 774 9.96 24.24 -17.58
N THR A 775 9.37 25.39 -17.91
CA THR A 775 8.83 25.65 -19.26
C THR A 775 9.58 26.73 -20.06
N GLY A 776 10.43 27.55 -19.43
CA GLY A 776 11.23 28.57 -20.11
C GLY A 776 10.44 29.76 -20.68
N LEU A 777 9.16 29.94 -20.32
CA LEU A 777 8.33 31.04 -20.82
C LEU A 777 8.09 32.13 -19.76
N SER A 778 8.25 33.38 -20.18
CA SER A 778 7.81 34.57 -19.45
C SER A 778 6.33 34.86 -19.76
N LEU A 779 5.57 35.28 -18.74
CA LEU A 779 4.14 35.63 -18.75
C LEU A 779 3.71 36.73 -19.75
N ASN A 780 4.55 37.17 -20.68
CA ASN A 780 4.28 38.29 -21.58
C ASN A 780 4.08 37.92 -23.06
N ASN A 781 4.21 36.66 -23.50
CA ASN A 781 3.98 36.31 -24.91
C ASN A 781 2.77 35.39 -25.10
N LEU A 782 1.60 35.84 -24.63
CA LEU A 782 0.34 35.48 -25.27
C LEU A 782 0.18 36.35 -26.53
N SER A 783 0.69 35.87 -27.67
CA SER A 783 0.07 36.21 -28.95
C SER A 783 -0.68 34.98 -29.47
N ASN A 784 -1.83 35.25 -30.10
CA ASN A 784 -2.82 34.28 -30.56
C ASN A 784 -2.32 33.22 -31.57
N ASP A 785 -1.03 33.20 -31.91
CA ASP A 785 -0.48 32.34 -32.97
C ASP A 785 -0.01 30.97 -32.43
N PHE A 786 0.23 30.82 -31.12
CA PHE A 786 0.63 29.53 -30.53
C PHE A 786 -0.53 28.52 -30.41
N LEU A 787 -1.78 28.99 -30.51
CA LEU A 787 -2.97 28.13 -30.55
C LEU A 787 -3.19 27.48 -31.92
N GLU A 788 -2.54 27.96 -32.99
CA GLU A 788 -2.57 27.30 -34.31
C GLU A 788 -1.50 26.21 -34.45
N SER A 789 -0.37 26.26 -33.73
CA SER A 789 0.67 25.22 -33.81
C SER A 789 0.35 23.93 -33.06
N LEU A 790 -0.65 23.95 -32.15
CA LEU A 790 -1.21 22.75 -31.52
C LEU A 790 -2.25 22.02 -32.40
N ARG A 791 -2.56 22.53 -33.60
CA ARG A 791 -3.59 21.97 -34.50
C ARG A 791 -3.08 20.99 -35.57
N ASN A 792 -1.77 20.79 -35.77
CA ASN A 792 -1.24 19.88 -36.78
C ASN A 792 -0.07 19.01 -36.26
N PRO A 793 -0.28 17.70 -36.01
CA PRO A 793 0.69 16.83 -35.34
C PRO A 793 1.60 16.06 -36.31
N GLU A 794 2.07 16.68 -37.39
CA GLU A 794 3.07 16.05 -38.26
C GLU A 794 4.07 17.11 -38.74
N THR A 795 5.22 17.23 -38.06
CA THR A 795 6.56 17.31 -38.68
C THR A 795 7.67 17.56 -37.65
N THR A 796 8.58 16.59 -37.60
CA THR A 796 10.03 16.77 -37.45
C THR A 796 10.64 16.80 -36.04
N ILE A 797 11.08 15.60 -35.64
CA ILE A 797 12.27 15.31 -34.84
C ILE A 797 13.47 16.15 -35.32
N ASN A 798 14.17 16.84 -34.41
CA ASN A 798 15.64 16.83 -34.35
C ASN A 798 16.21 17.51 -33.09
N ASN A 799 16.79 16.68 -32.23
CA ASN A 799 17.98 16.87 -31.40
C ASN A 799 18.47 18.29 -31.09
N SER A 800 18.35 18.68 -29.83
CA SER A 800 19.48 19.20 -29.05
C SER A 800 19.38 18.72 -27.60
N PHE A 801 19.74 17.45 -27.40
CA PHE A 801 20.11 16.88 -26.10
C PHE A 801 21.42 17.54 -25.63
N LEU A 802 21.48 17.84 -24.33
CA LEU A 802 22.67 18.04 -23.48
C LEU A 802 23.47 19.34 -23.66
N ALA A 803 23.24 20.30 -22.75
CA ALA A 803 24.29 20.88 -21.91
C ALA A 803 23.73 21.90 -20.90
N ASN A 804 24.05 21.67 -19.62
CA ASN A 804 24.10 22.61 -18.49
C ASN A 804 22.76 23.05 -17.84
N GLN A 805 22.33 22.35 -16.79
CA GLN A 805 22.85 22.57 -15.43
C GLN A 805 22.83 21.24 -14.64
N GLN A 806 23.92 20.98 -13.91
CA GLN A 806 24.12 19.79 -13.07
C GLN A 806 23.61 20.07 -11.65
N ASP A 807 22.93 19.04 -11.11
CA ASP A 807 22.96 18.51 -9.74
C ASP A 807 23.00 19.47 -8.55
N HIS A 808 21.88 19.53 -7.80
CA HIS A 808 21.85 19.08 -6.39
C HIS A 808 20.56 18.28 -6.13
N ASN A 809 20.68 16.96 -6.21
CA ASN A 809 19.76 16.02 -5.59
C ASN A 809 20.41 15.48 -4.32
N ASN A 810 19.72 15.57 -3.19
CA ASN A 810 19.38 14.39 -2.38
C ASN A 810 18.38 14.74 -1.27
N LYS A 811 17.15 15.08 -1.66
CA LYS A 811 15.98 14.60 -0.93
C LYS A 811 15.55 13.29 -1.60
N LEU A 812 16.04 12.17 -1.09
CA LEU A 812 15.42 10.88 -1.37
C LEU A 812 13.98 10.95 -0.83
N ASN A 813 13.02 11.02 -1.73
CA ASN A 813 11.61 10.97 -1.44
C ASN A 813 11.28 9.55 -0.94
N TYR A 814 10.48 9.40 0.12
CA TYR A 814 10.06 8.10 0.68
C TYR A 814 9.45 7.15 -0.39
N ILE A 815 8.95 7.73 -1.48
CA ILE A 815 8.41 7.07 -2.68
C ILE A 815 9.48 6.38 -3.55
N ASP A 816 10.74 6.80 -3.53
CA ASP A 816 11.79 6.16 -4.34
C ASP A 816 12.53 5.03 -3.59
N ILE A 817 12.56 5.10 -2.25
CA ILE A 817 13.02 4.00 -1.39
C ILE A 817 12.02 2.84 -1.43
N SER A 818 10.71 3.14 -1.41
CA SER A 818 9.66 2.11 -1.41
C SER A 818 9.54 1.30 -2.70
N LYS A 819 10.12 1.74 -3.82
CA LYS A 819 10.15 0.97 -5.08
C LYS A 819 11.13 -0.21 -5.06
N HIS A 820 12.04 -0.26 -4.08
CA HIS A 820 13.11 -1.27 -4.00
C HIS A 820 12.94 -2.25 -2.84
N LEU A 821 11.89 -2.08 -2.03
CA LEU A 821 11.55 -2.94 -0.90
C LEU A 821 10.68 -4.13 -1.34
N SER A 822 10.76 -5.26 -0.63
CA SER A 822 9.75 -6.33 -0.78
C SER A 822 8.38 -5.84 -0.29
N ASN A 823 7.28 -6.47 -0.71
CA ASN A 823 5.94 -6.09 -0.22
C ASN A 823 5.87 -6.19 1.31
N GLN A 824 6.52 -7.20 1.89
CA GLN A 824 6.63 -7.38 3.33
C GLN A 824 7.38 -6.24 4.02
N ASP A 825 8.58 -5.89 3.53
CA ASP A 825 9.37 -4.79 4.11
C ASP A 825 8.67 -3.43 3.95
N PHE A 826 7.92 -3.25 2.86
CA PHE A 826 7.12 -2.06 2.64
C PHE A 826 6.00 -1.93 3.67
N ILE A 827 5.22 -2.99 3.93
CA ILE A 827 4.15 -2.98 4.93
C ILE A 827 4.69 -2.87 6.35
N SER A 828 5.78 -3.56 6.68
CA SER A 828 6.42 -3.44 8.00
C SER A 828 6.87 -2.00 8.28
N ASN A 829 7.44 -1.32 7.28
CA ASN A 829 7.79 0.10 7.40
C ASN A 829 6.58 1.02 7.58
N LEU A 830 5.40 0.68 7.06
CA LEU A 830 4.19 1.48 7.26
C LEU A 830 3.67 1.34 8.70
N TYR A 831 3.64 0.12 9.25
CA TYR A 831 3.30 -0.07 10.66
C TYR A 831 4.26 0.72 11.55
N GLU A 832 5.57 0.62 11.28
CA GLU A 832 6.61 1.21 12.11
C GLU A 832 6.63 2.75 12.04
N HIS A 833 6.51 3.32 10.83
CA HIS A 833 6.71 4.77 10.63
C HIS A 833 5.41 5.57 10.53
N VAL A 834 4.27 4.93 10.25
CA VAL A 834 2.97 5.61 10.14
C VAL A 834 2.10 5.33 11.36
N LEU A 835 2.16 4.12 11.93
CA LEU A 835 1.37 3.76 13.11
C LEU A 835 2.20 3.68 14.40
N CYS A 836 3.50 3.99 14.32
CA CYS A 836 4.43 3.99 15.44
C CYS A 836 4.41 2.68 16.26
N ARG A 837 4.21 1.53 15.59
CA ARG A 837 4.22 0.20 16.22
C ARG A 837 4.65 -0.89 15.26
N GLU A 838 5.05 -2.06 15.76
CA GLU A 838 5.28 -3.22 14.89
C GLU A 838 3.96 -3.79 14.33
N SER A 839 4.07 -4.41 13.16
CA SER A 839 2.98 -5.11 12.49
C SER A 839 2.64 -6.40 13.22
N ASP A 840 1.37 -6.64 13.55
CA ASP A 840 0.94 -7.96 13.99
C ASP A 840 0.96 -8.95 12.81
N LEU A 841 1.23 -10.24 13.08
CA LEU A 841 1.44 -11.23 12.01
C LEU A 841 0.21 -11.40 11.10
N GLN A 842 -0.99 -11.21 11.65
CA GLN A 842 -2.24 -11.33 10.91
C GLN A 842 -2.47 -10.12 9.98
N GLY A 843 -2.23 -8.91 10.47
CA GLY A 843 -2.28 -7.66 9.71
C GLY A 843 -1.18 -7.54 8.66
N LEU A 844 0.06 -7.95 9.00
CA LEU A 844 1.16 -8.01 8.03
C LEU A 844 0.81 -8.96 6.88
N ASN A 845 0.39 -10.19 7.19
CA ASN A 845 0.02 -11.17 6.17
C ASN A 845 -1.18 -10.70 5.33
N TYR A 846 -2.18 -10.06 5.95
CA TYR A 846 -3.32 -9.49 5.24
C TYR A 846 -2.89 -8.43 4.21
N TRP A 847 -2.12 -7.43 4.62
CA TRP A 847 -1.71 -6.34 3.73
C TRP A 847 -0.68 -6.78 2.68
N VAL A 848 0.18 -7.74 3.00
CA VAL A 848 1.07 -8.36 2.01
C VAL A 848 0.27 -9.13 0.96
N ASP A 849 -0.74 -9.91 1.37
CA ASP A 849 -1.64 -10.63 0.45
C ASP A 849 -2.44 -9.67 -0.45
N GLN A 850 -2.90 -8.52 0.06
CA GLN A 850 -3.55 -7.50 -0.77
C GLN A 850 -2.62 -6.93 -1.84
N LEU A 851 -1.33 -6.75 -1.53
CA LEU A 851 -0.32 -6.27 -2.48
C LEU A 851 0.15 -7.36 -3.46
N GLU A 852 0.19 -8.63 -3.06
CA GLU A 852 0.58 -9.75 -3.94
C GLU A 852 -0.54 -10.15 -4.92
N THR A 853 -1.79 -9.97 -4.53
CA THR A 853 -2.97 -10.21 -5.38
C THR A 853 -3.36 -9.01 -6.25
N ASN A 854 -2.67 -7.87 -6.13
CA ASN A 854 -2.99 -6.58 -6.77
C ASN A 854 -4.40 -6.04 -6.46
N LEU A 855 -4.98 -6.43 -5.32
CA LEU A 855 -6.25 -5.88 -4.85
C LEU A 855 -6.09 -4.47 -4.27
N GLU A 856 -4.91 -4.16 -3.74
CA GLU A 856 -4.49 -2.84 -3.28
C GLU A 856 -3.09 -2.55 -3.84
N THR A 857 -2.80 -1.27 -4.13
CA THR A 857 -1.46 -0.81 -4.51
C THR A 857 -0.68 -0.37 -3.28
N ARG A 858 0.66 -0.35 -3.36
CA ARG A 858 1.52 0.17 -2.27
C ARG A 858 1.13 1.59 -1.85
N TYR A 859 0.62 2.38 -2.79
CA TYR A 859 0.12 3.72 -2.53
C TYR A 859 -1.19 3.71 -1.71
N GLU A 860 -2.14 2.84 -2.04
CA GLU A 860 -3.42 2.71 -1.33
C GLU A 860 -3.23 2.16 0.09
N VAL A 861 -2.30 1.21 0.26
CA VAL A 861 -1.97 0.70 1.61
C VAL A 861 -1.31 1.78 2.48
N LEU A 862 -0.37 2.57 1.93
CA LEU A 862 0.19 3.74 2.64
C LEU A 862 -0.91 4.74 3.06
N ILE A 863 -1.92 4.97 2.22
CA ILE A 863 -3.06 5.83 2.55
C ILE A 863 -3.90 5.22 3.67
N GLY A 864 -4.22 3.92 3.61
CA GLY A 864 -4.97 3.20 4.63
C GLY A 864 -4.32 3.29 6.01
N PHE A 865 -2.98 3.21 6.06
CA PHE A 865 -2.22 3.40 7.29
C PHE A 865 -2.25 4.85 7.77
N SER A 866 -2.02 5.81 6.87
CA SER A 866 -2.01 7.24 7.22
C SER A 866 -3.37 7.76 7.71
N ARG A 867 -4.47 7.06 7.41
CA ARG A 867 -5.85 7.43 7.76
C ARG A 867 -6.52 6.46 8.73
N SER A 868 -5.78 5.50 9.26
CA SER A 868 -6.33 4.58 10.24
C SER A 868 -6.76 5.35 11.48
N GLU A 869 -7.83 4.89 12.14
CA GLU A 869 -8.26 5.43 13.44
C GLU A 869 -7.07 5.47 14.42
N GLU A 870 -6.19 4.48 14.32
CA GLU A 870 -4.95 4.36 15.06
C GLU A 870 -3.97 5.51 14.80
N ASN A 871 -3.68 5.86 13.54
CA ASN A 871 -2.85 7.03 13.22
C ASN A 871 -3.50 8.34 13.66
N HIS A 872 -4.82 8.47 13.50
CA HIS A 872 -5.56 9.65 13.95
C HIS A 872 -5.52 9.83 15.48
N LEU A 873 -5.59 8.74 16.25
CA LEU A 873 -5.45 8.77 17.70
C LEU A 873 -4.01 9.14 18.13
N ILE A 874 -3.00 8.67 17.39
CA ILE A 874 -1.59 9.04 17.59
C ILE A 874 -1.38 10.55 17.37
N ILE A 875 -1.99 11.12 16.33
CA ILE A 875 -1.90 12.56 16.04
C ILE A 875 -2.73 13.39 17.04
N ALA A 876 -3.87 12.89 17.51
CA ALA A 876 -4.73 13.59 18.46
C ALA A 876 -4.09 13.77 19.86
N ASP A 877 -3.27 12.81 20.31
CA ASP A 877 -2.59 12.85 21.62
C ASP A 877 -1.44 13.89 21.66
N THR A 878 -0.93 14.30 20.50
CA THR A 878 0.13 15.33 20.39
C THR A 878 -0.35 16.78 20.58
N ASN A 879 -1.67 17.02 20.59
CA ASN A 879 -2.25 18.37 20.75
C ASN A 879 -2.45 18.81 22.22
N VAL A 880 -1.98 18.05 23.22
CA VAL A 880 -2.12 18.39 24.65
C VAL A 880 -0.86 19.02 25.27
N LEU A 881 0.25 19.12 24.53
CA LEU A 881 1.50 19.73 25.04
C LEU A 881 2.10 20.75 24.04
N ALA A 882 1.32 21.76 23.67
CA ALA A 882 1.82 23.00 23.06
C ALA A 882 1.75 24.17 24.05
#